data_AF-A0A949W4Q8-F1
#
_entry.id   AF-A0A949W4Q8-F1
#
_cell.length_a   1.000
_cell.length_b   1.000
_cell.length_c   1.000
_cell.angle_alpha   90.00
_cell.angle_beta   90.00
_cell.angle_gamma   90.00
#
_symmetry.space_group_name_H-M   'P 1'
#
loop_
_entity.id
_entity.type
_entity.pdbx_description
1 polymer ?
#
loop_
_entity_poly.entity_id
_entity_poly.type
_entity_poly.pdbx_seq_one_letter_code
_entity_poly.pdbx_strand_id
1 'polypeptide(L)'
;MNLSYPMLKGLIFFIAVLFSLSESGVIFPQEVREFDFNKEWTWDELTEHVVLIDPSLLMSVDELKKSLSITDMRMILKELSELSSLADLRNLGITAKSDTEIDFSEKEYWDSVFTRTFVNYPETTNISNLLKAVTLLSKIRKSNLQNDKFNFEERSYLYQPMKSLSKKINIDFDYSGAEAVLDCFVNKTEPVKAAECKVYSDLLVKKLPSEFSPIKFIELLKEASYDITANNIYKWVNPQCYRDFGGVYIYKNKFRELLNSIKSYESNIMSDVDKNISKYLDDSIRINAKVLFIFGNFQNDAGRTNNNIFLPVENFGDNYEYLVKFIMHNTVKIADREIQIRVFEYVPDYKDRLLMNLMGKIMDNGIANYIGAVGTETRPWNLLEKDFSLFNKTYSAIKNDESKIEINSLINTGFSGNAPFYTMSTQMAYIIETTLGRSSLKEAIKTGPVSFFSKYIKAYKEYPDEIRKVFRFSSSLEKKINSFKIMFPEEEIKFALRIRNSVKGNDEKLLQIKNFVNSGKSTLLKNFLAGQILLESGMYEESEKYFREGINLKTDKSVVCGLIGKSFENAGADNIAMNFYELNIEYNETDADAYEQRGNLYYRNGYSDKALNDYITALKLNPGNSKLKEYIKIIETKEK
;
A
#
# COMPACT_ATOMS: atom_id res chain seq x y z
N MET A 1 -36.07 -3.28 45.66
CA MET A 1 -35.08 -2.65 44.73
C MET A 1 -35.69 -1.35 44.24
N ASN A 2 -35.08 -0.21 44.59
CA ASN A 2 -35.55 1.10 44.18
C ASN A 2 -35.24 1.31 42.69
N LEU A 3 -36.27 1.27 41.86
CA LEU A 3 -36.20 1.71 40.47
C LEU A 3 -35.95 3.22 40.46
N SER A 4 -35.07 3.69 39.59
CA SER A 4 -34.79 5.13 39.42
C SER A 4 -36.05 5.83 38.87
N TYR A 5 -36.23 7.10 39.23
CA TYR A 5 -37.38 7.94 38.82
C TYR A 5 -37.69 7.92 37.29
N PRO A 6 -36.71 7.77 36.38
CA PRO A 6 -36.96 7.56 34.95
C PRO A 6 -37.61 6.20 34.61
N MET A 7 -37.22 5.11 35.29
CA MET A 7 -37.82 3.79 35.08
C MET A 7 -39.25 3.72 35.61
N LEU A 8 -39.56 4.49 36.67
CA LEU A 8 -40.94 4.61 37.18
C LEU A 8 -41.84 5.38 36.21
N LYS A 9 -41.33 6.43 35.55
CA LYS A 9 -42.06 7.14 34.47
C LYS A 9 -42.31 6.24 33.25
N GLY A 10 -41.32 5.43 32.86
CA GLY A 10 -41.47 4.46 31.77
C GLY A 10 -42.53 3.39 32.07
N LEU A 11 -42.53 2.83 33.28
CA LEU A 11 -43.49 1.79 33.68
C LEU A 11 -44.91 2.35 33.90
N ILE A 12 -45.04 3.56 34.46
CA ILE A 12 -46.33 4.24 34.64
C ILE A 12 -46.92 4.67 33.28
N PHE A 13 -46.09 5.09 32.33
CA PHE A 13 -46.53 5.37 30.95
C PHE A 13 -46.97 4.08 30.25
N PHE A 14 -46.25 2.97 30.42
CA PHE A 14 -46.60 1.66 29.84
C PHE A 14 -47.92 1.10 30.40
N ILE A 15 -48.17 1.26 31.71
CA ILE A 15 -49.41 0.83 32.37
C ILE A 15 -50.57 1.76 32.04
N ALA A 16 -50.34 3.08 31.90
CA ALA A 16 -51.37 4.04 31.51
C ALA A 16 -51.82 3.85 30.05
N VAL A 17 -50.88 3.51 29.15
CA VAL A 17 -51.21 3.16 27.75
C VAL A 17 -52.02 1.86 27.70
N LEU A 18 -51.63 0.83 28.45
CA LEU A 18 -52.37 -0.44 28.51
C LEU A 18 -53.78 -0.30 29.13
N PHE A 19 -53.99 0.58 30.11
CA PHE A 19 -55.32 0.82 30.69
C PHE A 19 -56.20 1.77 29.86
N SER A 20 -55.62 2.61 29.00
CA SER A 20 -56.39 3.43 28.04
C SER A 20 -56.86 2.65 26.79
N LEU A 21 -56.36 1.42 26.59
CA LEU A 21 -56.61 0.60 25.41
C LEU A 21 -57.69 -0.49 25.60
N SER A 22 -58.31 -0.61 26.79
CA SER A 22 -59.41 -1.58 27.00
C SER A 22 -60.81 -0.97 27.00
N GLU A 23 -60.95 0.36 26.96
CA GLU A 23 -62.26 1.05 26.92
C GLU A 23 -62.25 2.24 25.96
N SER A 24 -62.02 1.97 24.68
CA SER A 24 -62.67 2.74 23.60
C SER A 24 -62.42 2.00 22.30
N GLY A 25 -63.50 1.73 21.57
CA GLY A 25 -63.43 1.26 20.18
C GLY A 25 -62.83 2.34 19.29
N VAL A 26 -61.55 2.64 19.46
CA VAL A 26 -60.78 3.45 18.53
C VAL A 26 -60.37 2.50 17.41
N ILE A 27 -61.13 2.57 16.32
CA ILE A 27 -60.62 2.22 15.00
C ILE A 27 -59.39 3.12 14.82
N PHE A 28 -58.18 2.55 14.92
CA PHE A 28 -57.00 3.25 14.46
C PHE A 28 -57.20 3.51 12.97
N PRO A 29 -57.17 4.77 12.51
CA PRO A 29 -57.19 5.06 11.10
C PRO A 29 -56.02 4.32 10.43
N GLN A 30 -56.22 3.88 9.19
CA GLN A 30 -55.20 3.35 8.26
C GLN A 30 -54.00 4.30 8.00
N GLU A 31 -53.77 5.30 8.84
CA GLU A 31 -52.76 6.36 8.73
C GLU A 31 -51.70 6.27 9.84
N VAL A 32 -51.26 5.07 10.23
CA VAL A 32 -49.96 4.94 10.89
C VAL A 32 -48.90 5.21 9.82
N ARG A 33 -48.56 6.50 9.72
CA ARG A 33 -47.60 7.15 8.82
C ARG A 33 -46.51 6.20 8.33
N GLU A 34 -46.42 6.02 7.02
CA GLU A 34 -45.24 5.44 6.39
C GLU A 34 -44.00 6.13 6.95
N PHE A 35 -43.07 5.35 7.50
CA PHE A 35 -41.81 5.88 7.96
C PHE A 35 -41.08 6.51 6.78
N ASP A 36 -40.81 7.81 6.86
CA ASP A 36 -40.25 8.55 5.74
C ASP A 36 -38.74 8.27 5.63
N PHE A 37 -38.39 7.23 4.86
CA PHE A 37 -36.99 6.85 4.62
C PHE A 37 -36.20 7.89 3.83
N ASN A 38 -36.84 8.93 3.27
CA ASN A 38 -36.15 10.00 2.55
C ASN A 38 -35.57 11.08 3.48
N LYS A 39 -35.96 11.11 4.76
CA LYS A 39 -35.44 12.04 5.75
C LYS A 39 -34.28 11.43 6.53
N GLU A 40 -33.50 12.28 7.18
CA GLU A 40 -32.62 11.81 8.23
C GLU A 40 -33.43 11.38 9.45
N TRP A 41 -33.14 10.19 9.95
CA TRP A 41 -33.79 9.61 11.12
C TRP A 41 -32.79 8.82 11.98
N THR A 42 -32.98 8.77 13.28
CA THR A 42 -32.10 8.10 14.23
C THR A 42 -32.50 6.65 14.46
N TRP A 43 -31.60 5.84 15.03
CA TRP A 43 -31.94 4.49 15.46
C TRP A 43 -33.14 4.47 16.41
N ASP A 44 -33.24 5.47 17.30
CA ASP A 44 -34.30 5.54 18.30
C ASP A 44 -35.66 5.83 17.65
N GLU A 45 -35.72 6.73 16.67
CA GLU A 45 -36.94 7.00 15.88
C GLU A 45 -37.39 5.75 15.08
N LEU A 46 -36.46 5.00 14.50
CA LEU A 46 -36.77 3.73 13.83
C LEU A 46 -37.29 2.70 14.84
N THR A 47 -36.64 2.58 16.01
CA THR A 47 -37.05 1.67 17.07
C THR A 47 -38.44 2.00 17.58
N GLU A 48 -38.74 3.27 17.86
CA GLU A 48 -40.07 3.72 18.30
C GLU A 48 -41.14 3.36 17.26
N HIS A 49 -40.88 3.66 15.99
CA HIS A 49 -41.80 3.34 14.91
C HIS A 49 -42.05 1.83 14.78
N VAL A 50 -40.99 1.02 14.83
CA VAL A 50 -41.07 -0.44 14.74
C VAL A 50 -41.85 -1.03 15.92
N VAL A 51 -41.62 -0.55 17.14
CA VAL A 51 -42.33 -1.02 18.35
C VAL A 51 -43.83 -0.72 18.27
N LEU A 52 -44.23 0.42 17.68
CA LEU A 52 -45.64 0.76 17.49
C LEU A 52 -46.34 -0.15 16.47
N ILE A 53 -45.61 -0.69 15.49
CA ILE A 53 -46.16 -1.58 14.46
C ILE A 53 -46.15 -3.04 14.92
N ASP A 54 -44.98 -3.54 15.31
CA ASP A 54 -44.77 -4.92 15.74
C ASP A 54 -43.58 -5.01 16.72
N PRO A 55 -43.85 -5.09 18.04
CA PRO A 55 -42.80 -5.19 19.06
C PRO A 55 -41.84 -6.38 18.88
N SER A 56 -42.23 -7.44 18.17
CA SER A 56 -41.37 -8.62 17.95
C SER A 56 -40.16 -8.33 17.07
N LEU A 57 -40.21 -7.25 16.28
CA LEU A 57 -39.12 -6.81 15.40
C LEU A 57 -38.00 -6.07 16.14
N LEU A 58 -38.18 -5.72 17.42
CA LEU A 58 -37.20 -4.98 18.21
C LEU A 58 -35.82 -5.67 18.22
N MET A 59 -35.81 -6.99 18.40
CA MET A 59 -34.56 -7.78 18.36
C MET A 59 -33.84 -7.67 17.01
N SER A 60 -34.59 -7.56 15.90
CA SER A 60 -33.99 -7.42 14.56
C SER A 60 -33.34 -6.04 14.39
N VAL A 61 -33.98 -4.98 14.90
CA VAL A 61 -33.40 -3.63 14.89
C VAL A 61 -32.14 -3.57 15.75
N ASP A 62 -32.15 -4.19 16.94
CA ASP A 62 -30.99 -4.26 17.83
C ASP A 62 -29.81 -5.04 17.21
N GLU A 63 -30.08 -6.12 16.48
CA GLU A 63 -29.05 -6.86 15.72
C GLU A 63 -28.46 -6.02 14.59
N LEU A 64 -29.31 -5.32 13.83
CA LEU A 64 -28.86 -4.45 12.74
C LEU A 64 -28.03 -3.28 13.26
N LYS A 65 -28.44 -2.65 14.36
CA LYS A 65 -27.71 -1.56 15.04
C LYS A 65 -26.30 -1.96 15.48
N LYS A 66 -26.08 -3.24 15.80
CA LYS A 66 -24.75 -3.78 16.14
C LYS A 66 -23.86 -4.03 14.92
N SER A 67 -24.46 -4.11 13.73
CA SER A 67 -23.77 -4.56 12.50
C SER A 67 -23.62 -3.48 11.43
N LEU A 68 -24.44 -2.42 11.48
CA LEU A 68 -24.48 -1.36 10.50
C LEU A 68 -24.36 0.02 11.16
N SER A 69 -23.72 0.94 10.45
CA SER A 69 -23.83 2.36 10.75
C SER A 69 -25.26 2.86 10.49
N ILE A 70 -25.66 3.95 11.15
CA ILE A 70 -26.95 4.59 10.85
C ILE A 70 -27.00 5.08 9.39
N THR A 71 -25.85 5.49 8.84
CA THR A 71 -25.75 5.91 7.43
C THR A 71 -26.07 4.76 6.49
N ASP A 72 -25.47 3.58 6.71
CA ASP A 72 -25.73 2.41 5.89
C ASP A 72 -27.19 1.97 5.98
N MET A 73 -27.74 2.00 7.19
CA MET A 73 -29.14 1.65 7.42
C MET A 73 -30.11 2.60 6.70
N ARG A 74 -29.88 3.92 6.79
CA ARG A 74 -30.65 4.95 6.06
C ARG A 74 -30.61 4.71 4.57
N MET A 75 -29.41 4.52 4.04
CA MET A 75 -29.20 4.33 2.61
C MET A 75 -29.92 3.07 2.11
N ILE A 76 -29.71 1.91 2.74
CA ILE A 76 -30.27 0.66 2.24
C ILE A 76 -31.79 0.61 2.39
N LEU A 77 -32.35 1.13 3.49
CA LEU A 77 -33.81 1.16 3.66
C LEU A 77 -34.49 2.09 2.66
N LYS A 78 -33.88 3.24 2.36
CA LYS A 78 -34.37 4.13 1.31
C LYS A 78 -34.45 3.39 -0.03
N GLU A 79 -33.34 2.82 -0.47
CA GLU A 79 -33.29 2.10 -1.76
C GLU A 79 -34.28 0.93 -1.80
N LEU A 80 -34.39 0.15 -0.72
CA LEU A 80 -35.36 -0.95 -0.64
C LEU A 80 -36.81 -0.47 -0.69
N SER A 81 -37.11 0.69 -0.09
CA SER A 81 -38.46 1.27 -0.09
C SER A 81 -38.89 1.77 -1.47
N GLU A 82 -37.93 2.08 -2.35
CA GLU A 82 -38.17 2.54 -3.71
C GLU A 82 -38.34 1.39 -4.72
N LEU A 83 -38.08 0.14 -4.31
CA LEU A 83 -38.31 -1.03 -5.17
C LEU A 83 -39.80 -1.24 -5.44
N SER A 84 -40.11 -1.60 -6.68
CA SER A 84 -41.47 -1.99 -7.07
C SER A 84 -41.94 -3.26 -6.38
N SER A 85 -41.02 -4.19 -6.11
CA SER A 85 -41.24 -5.41 -5.33
C SER A 85 -39.94 -5.86 -4.67
N LEU A 86 -40.00 -6.33 -3.42
CA LEU A 86 -38.81 -6.91 -2.77
C LEU A 86 -38.41 -8.25 -3.39
N ALA A 87 -39.30 -8.91 -4.16
CA ALA A 87 -38.95 -10.10 -4.92
C ALA A 87 -37.93 -9.80 -6.04
N ASP A 88 -37.79 -8.53 -6.46
CA ASP A 88 -36.83 -8.12 -7.49
C ASP A 88 -35.38 -8.17 -6.99
N LEU A 89 -35.15 -8.32 -5.69
CA LEU A 89 -33.80 -8.52 -5.13
C LEU A 89 -33.09 -9.76 -5.71
N ARG A 90 -33.85 -10.77 -6.16
CA ARG A 90 -33.27 -11.93 -6.86
C ARG A 90 -32.58 -11.55 -8.17
N ASN A 91 -32.98 -10.44 -8.78
CA ASN A 91 -32.45 -9.95 -10.06
C ASN A 91 -31.16 -9.14 -9.90
N LEU A 92 -30.69 -8.84 -8.67
CA LEU A 92 -29.42 -8.14 -8.46
C LEU A 92 -28.22 -8.87 -9.08
N GLY A 93 -28.33 -10.18 -9.26
CA GLY A 93 -27.37 -10.97 -10.03
C GLY A 93 -27.17 -10.48 -11.46
N ILE A 94 -28.22 -9.93 -12.09
CA ILE A 94 -28.14 -9.34 -13.44
C ILE A 94 -27.31 -8.05 -13.39
N THR A 95 -27.52 -7.21 -12.38
CA THR A 95 -26.74 -5.99 -12.17
C THR A 95 -25.26 -6.29 -11.96
N ALA A 96 -24.94 -7.32 -11.17
CA ALA A 96 -23.57 -7.76 -10.89
C ALA A 96 -22.80 -8.20 -12.15
N LYS A 97 -23.48 -8.67 -13.21
CA LYS A 97 -22.82 -9.08 -14.46
C LYS A 97 -22.09 -7.94 -15.16
N SER A 98 -22.46 -6.69 -14.89
CA SER A 98 -21.81 -5.49 -15.44
C SER A 98 -20.47 -5.15 -14.75
N ASP A 99 -20.27 -5.59 -13.51
CA ASP A 99 -19.05 -5.30 -12.71
C ASP A 99 -17.89 -6.25 -13.06
N THR A 100 -18.20 -7.54 -13.24
CA THR A 100 -17.18 -8.58 -13.40
C THR A 100 -16.49 -8.52 -14.77
N GLU A 101 -15.25 -8.06 -14.78
CA GLU A 101 -14.35 -8.23 -15.92
C GLU A 101 -13.91 -9.69 -16.01
N ILE A 102 -14.32 -10.37 -17.09
CA ILE A 102 -13.65 -11.54 -17.67
C ILE A 102 -13.75 -12.88 -16.90
N ASP A 103 -14.09 -12.93 -15.61
CA ASP A 103 -14.29 -14.22 -14.91
C ASP A 103 -15.76 -14.69 -14.92
N PHE A 104 -16.04 -15.74 -15.70
CA PHE A 104 -17.37 -16.37 -15.77
C PHE A 104 -17.80 -16.94 -14.40
N SER A 105 -16.85 -17.35 -13.56
CA SER A 105 -17.16 -17.95 -12.25
C SER A 105 -17.67 -16.92 -11.23
N GLU A 106 -17.21 -15.67 -11.28
CA GLU A 106 -17.72 -14.60 -10.42
C GLU A 106 -19.14 -14.16 -10.82
N LYS A 107 -19.47 -14.21 -12.12
CA LYS A 107 -20.83 -13.93 -12.63
C LYS A 107 -21.86 -14.92 -12.09
N GLU A 108 -21.56 -16.21 -12.19
CA GLU A 108 -22.43 -17.25 -11.66
C GLU A 108 -22.50 -17.21 -10.13
N TYR A 109 -21.42 -16.81 -9.46
CA TYR A 109 -21.42 -16.63 -8.02
C TYR A 109 -22.47 -15.61 -7.57
N TRP A 110 -22.42 -14.37 -8.08
CA TRP A 110 -23.35 -13.32 -7.67
C TRP A 110 -24.80 -13.62 -8.06
N ASP A 111 -25.01 -14.14 -9.27
CA ASP A 111 -26.32 -14.58 -9.75
C ASP A 111 -26.92 -15.65 -8.82
N SER A 112 -26.12 -16.64 -8.43
CA SER A 112 -26.48 -17.70 -7.50
C SER A 112 -26.73 -17.17 -6.08
N VAL A 113 -25.87 -16.29 -5.56
CA VAL A 113 -26.00 -15.71 -4.20
C VAL A 113 -27.33 -14.97 -4.05
N PHE A 114 -27.64 -14.05 -4.96
CA PHE A 114 -28.88 -13.29 -4.88
C PHE A 114 -30.11 -14.16 -5.17
N THR A 115 -30.05 -14.98 -6.23
CA THR A 115 -31.17 -15.86 -6.58
C THR A 115 -31.53 -16.75 -5.40
N ARG A 116 -30.58 -17.54 -4.86
CA ARG A 116 -30.85 -18.47 -3.75
C ARG A 116 -31.34 -17.78 -2.49
N THR A 117 -30.80 -16.60 -2.16
CA THR A 117 -31.18 -15.87 -0.96
C THR A 117 -32.61 -15.32 -1.03
N PHE A 118 -33.06 -14.93 -2.23
CA PHE A 118 -34.33 -14.22 -2.42
C PHE A 118 -35.40 -14.98 -3.24
N VAL A 119 -35.22 -16.28 -3.57
CA VAL A 119 -36.17 -17.08 -4.38
C VAL A 119 -37.63 -16.95 -3.92
N ASN A 120 -37.87 -17.06 -2.62
CA ASN A 120 -39.20 -17.06 -2.01
C ASN A 120 -39.44 -15.79 -1.17
N TYR A 121 -38.79 -14.68 -1.51
CA TYR A 121 -38.92 -13.46 -0.74
C TYR A 121 -40.29 -12.79 -0.97
N PRO A 122 -40.95 -12.26 0.08
CA PRO A 122 -42.26 -11.62 -0.07
C PRO A 122 -42.22 -10.44 -1.05
N GLU A 123 -43.31 -10.23 -1.78
CA GLU A 123 -43.46 -9.09 -2.70
C GLU A 123 -43.76 -7.77 -1.96
N THR A 124 -44.31 -7.84 -0.74
CA THR A 124 -44.79 -6.68 0.01
C THR A 124 -43.69 -5.90 0.73
N THR A 125 -43.69 -4.57 0.54
CA THR A 125 -42.73 -3.60 1.08
C THR A 125 -43.12 -3.06 2.47
N ASN A 126 -43.50 -3.94 3.41
CA ASN A 126 -43.75 -3.52 4.80
C ASN A 126 -42.45 -3.49 5.63
N ILE A 127 -42.48 -2.80 6.78
CA ILE A 127 -41.30 -2.64 7.65
C ILE A 127 -40.67 -3.97 8.08
N SER A 128 -41.48 -5.00 8.38
CA SER A 128 -40.98 -6.34 8.72
C SER A 128 -40.14 -6.93 7.58
N ASN A 129 -40.65 -6.85 6.34
CA ASN A 129 -39.96 -7.39 5.18
C ASN A 129 -38.75 -6.54 4.79
N LEU A 130 -38.83 -5.22 4.91
CA LEU A 130 -37.67 -4.35 4.71
C LEU A 130 -36.54 -4.70 5.68
N LEU A 131 -36.82 -4.82 6.98
CA LEU A 131 -35.82 -5.18 7.99
C LEU A 131 -35.23 -6.57 7.74
N LYS A 132 -36.05 -7.56 7.37
CA LYS A 132 -35.56 -8.90 6.98
C LYS A 132 -34.65 -8.83 5.75
N ALA A 133 -34.96 -7.99 4.76
CA ALA A 133 -34.17 -7.84 3.55
C ALA A 133 -32.82 -7.21 3.89
N VAL A 134 -32.81 -6.14 4.69
CA VAL A 134 -31.58 -5.52 5.20
C VAL A 134 -30.72 -6.53 5.96
N THR A 135 -31.30 -7.36 6.83
CA THR A 135 -30.57 -8.39 7.56
C THR A 135 -29.89 -9.40 6.63
N LEU A 136 -30.57 -9.85 5.57
CA LEU A 136 -29.98 -10.76 4.59
C LEU A 136 -28.87 -10.07 3.78
N LEU A 137 -29.13 -8.87 3.26
CA LEU A 137 -28.16 -8.10 2.49
C LEU A 137 -26.92 -7.74 3.32
N SER A 138 -27.09 -7.43 4.60
CA SER A 138 -25.99 -7.15 5.53
C SER A 138 -25.09 -8.37 5.74
N LYS A 139 -25.67 -9.57 5.81
CA LYS A 139 -24.91 -10.82 5.89
C LYS A 139 -24.09 -11.05 4.61
N ILE A 140 -24.68 -10.82 3.44
CA ILE A 140 -23.99 -10.91 2.15
C ILE A 140 -22.86 -9.86 2.09
N ARG A 141 -23.13 -8.60 2.46
CA ARG A 141 -22.13 -7.53 2.49
C ARG A 141 -20.95 -7.91 3.38
N LYS A 142 -21.22 -8.41 4.59
CA LYS A 142 -20.19 -8.81 5.55
C LYS A 142 -19.33 -9.98 5.05
N SER A 143 -19.89 -10.94 4.31
CA SER A 143 -19.11 -12.04 3.75
C SER A 143 -18.20 -11.62 2.60
N ASN A 144 -18.50 -10.49 1.95
CA ASN A 144 -17.79 -10.04 0.74
C ASN A 144 -16.80 -8.90 0.99
N LEU A 145 -17.03 -8.06 2.01
CA LEU A 145 -16.12 -6.99 2.40
C LEU A 145 -14.75 -7.56 2.80
N GLN A 146 -13.73 -7.29 2.00
CA GLN A 146 -12.34 -7.58 2.34
C GLN A 146 -11.66 -6.36 2.96
N ASN A 147 -10.80 -6.60 3.96
CA ASN A 147 -9.81 -5.64 4.48
C ASN A 147 -10.35 -4.31 5.07
N ASP A 148 -11.52 -4.32 5.72
CA ASP A 148 -12.09 -3.16 6.44
C ASP A 148 -12.14 -1.83 5.63
N LYS A 149 -12.30 -1.91 4.30
CA LYS A 149 -12.46 -0.73 3.43
C LYS A 149 -13.78 -0.01 3.66
N PHE A 150 -13.84 1.26 3.26
CA PHE A 150 -15.04 2.12 3.37
C PHE A 150 -15.56 2.27 4.81
N ASN A 151 -14.68 2.18 5.79
CA ASN A 151 -15.06 2.25 7.19
C ASN A 151 -15.23 3.72 7.64
N PHE A 152 -16.47 4.11 7.90
CA PHE A 152 -16.82 5.41 8.49
C PHE A 152 -17.46 5.17 9.85
N GLU A 153 -16.67 5.29 10.91
CA GLU A 153 -17.12 5.08 12.30
C GLU A 153 -17.54 6.40 12.99
N GLU A 154 -17.77 7.46 12.22
CA GLU A 154 -18.09 8.81 12.70
C GLU A 154 -16.99 9.37 13.61
N ARG A 155 -15.73 9.01 13.30
CA ARG A 155 -14.55 9.43 14.06
C ARG A 155 -14.28 10.90 13.78
N SER A 156 -14.30 11.70 14.84
CA SER A 156 -13.83 13.09 14.77
C SER A 156 -12.30 13.14 14.67
N TYR A 157 -11.78 14.07 13.87
CA TYR A 157 -10.35 14.36 13.86
C TYR A 157 -9.93 14.92 15.23
N LEU A 158 -9.06 14.21 15.95
CA LEU A 158 -8.55 14.68 17.23
C LEU A 158 -7.37 15.63 17.00
N TYR A 159 -7.60 16.91 17.26
CA TYR A 159 -6.58 17.95 17.20
C TYR A 159 -5.57 17.84 18.34
N GLN A 160 -4.28 17.73 18.01
CA GLN A 160 -3.18 17.89 18.98
C GLN A 160 -2.23 19.02 18.54
N PRO A 161 -2.33 20.23 19.13
CA PRO A 161 -1.43 21.33 18.80
C PRO A 161 0.00 21.02 19.25
N MET A 162 0.99 21.19 18.37
CA MET A 162 2.41 21.11 18.74
C MET A 162 3.19 22.40 18.47
N LYS A 163 4.18 22.65 19.33
CA LYS A 163 4.95 23.91 19.44
C LYS A 163 6.13 24.05 18.46
N SER A 164 6.65 22.97 17.85
CA SER A 164 7.74 23.12 16.86
C SER A 164 7.94 21.89 15.97
N LEU A 165 8.06 22.13 14.66
CA LEU A 165 8.49 21.16 13.65
C LEU A 165 10.02 21.14 13.57
N SER A 166 10.62 19.95 13.40
CA SER A 166 12.06 19.85 13.08
C SER A 166 12.37 20.27 11.64
N LYS A 167 11.32 20.38 10.80
CA LYS A 167 11.35 20.74 9.37
C LYS A 167 12.27 19.82 8.55
N LYS A 168 12.52 18.58 9.00
CA LYS A 168 13.33 17.61 8.25
C LYS A 168 12.51 16.91 7.17
N ILE A 169 11.22 16.73 7.43
CA ILE A 169 10.28 16.12 6.50
C ILE A 169 9.32 17.18 6.00
N ASN A 170 9.22 17.26 4.68
CA ASN A 170 8.25 18.07 3.97
C ASN A 170 7.33 17.16 3.16
N ILE A 171 6.02 17.38 3.29
CA ILE A 171 5.00 16.60 2.59
C ILE A 171 4.15 17.57 1.79
N ASP A 172 4.13 17.38 0.48
CA ASP A 172 3.21 18.04 -0.44
C ASP A 172 1.95 17.17 -0.58
N PHE A 173 0.78 17.74 -0.30
CA PHE A 173 -0.51 17.03 -0.37
C PHE A 173 -1.25 17.42 -1.65
N ASP A 174 -1.56 16.44 -2.49
CA ASP A 174 -2.23 16.64 -3.77
C ASP A 174 -3.54 15.84 -3.82
N TYR A 175 -4.65 16.57 -3.81
CA TYR A 175 -6.00 16.03 -3.79
C TYR A 175 -6.61 15.92 -5.18
N SER A 176 -5.93 16.44 -6.22
CA SER A 176 -6.52 16.64 -7.54
C SER A 176 -7.02 15.35 -8.18
N GLY A 177 -6.36 14.21 -7.92
CA GLY A 177 -6.83 12.88 -8.35
C GLY A 177 -8.16 12.53 -7.71
N ALA A 178 -8.19 12.40 -6.38
CA ALA A 178 -9.40 12.06 -5.63
C ALA A 178 -10.56 13.03 -5.88
N GLU A 179 -10.29 14.35 -5.95
CA GLU A 179 -11.31 15.36 -6.23
C GLU A 179 -11.89 15.23 -7.63
N ALA A 180 -11.09 14.91 -8.65
CA ALA A 180 -11.60 14.70 -10.00
C ALA A 180 -12.58 13.51 -10.10
N VAL A 181 -12.33 12.43 -9.35
CA VAL A 181 -13.26 11.30 -9.24
C VAL A 181 -14.53 11.72 -8.48
N LEU A 182 -14.41 12.45 -7.36
CA LEU A 182 -15.58 12.91 -6.63
C LEU A 182 -16.40 13.92 -7.43
N ASP A 183 -15.79 14.79 -8.23
CA ASP A 183 -16.49 15.71 -9.13
C ASP A 183 -17.28 14.95 -10.20
N CYS A 184 -16.74 13.85 -10.71
CA CYS A 184 -17.47 12.95 -11.60
C CYS A 184 -18.77 12.45 -10.96
N PHE A 185 -18.74 12.11 -9.66
CA PHE A 185 -19.89 11.50 -8.98
C PHE A 185 -20.84 12.52 -8.33
N VAL A 186 -20.32 13.61 -7.77
CA VAL A 186 -21.11 14.62 -7.05
C VAL A 186 -21.60 15.70 -8.01
N ASN A 187 -20.69 16.22 -8.84
CA ASN A 187 -20.97 17.33 -9.76
C ASN A 187 -21.35 16.84 -11.16
N LYS A 188 -21.41 15.52 -11.39
CA LYS A 188 -21.73 14.86 -12.66
C LYS A 188 -20.86 15.34 -13.82
N THR A 189 -19.59 15.66 -13.55
CA THR A 189 -18.64 16.01 -14.61
C THR A 189 -18.30 14.79 -15.46
N GLU A 190 -17.91 15.01 -16.72
CA GLU A 190 -17.54 13.90 -17.61
C GLU A 190 -16.35 13.09 -17.05
N PRO A 191 -16.44 11.75 -16.98
CA PRO A 191 -15.39 10.90 -16.42
C PRO A 191 -14.03 11.02 -17.12
N VAL A 192 -14.01 11.46 -18.38
CA VAL A 192 -12.76 11.75 -19.13
C VAL A 192 -11.88 12.77 -18.39
N LYS A 193 -12.48 13.75 -17.70
CA LYS A 193 -11.74 14.76 -16.93
C LYS A 193 -10.97 14.15 -15.77
N ALA A 194 -11.49 13.09 -15.15
CA ALA A 194 -10.78 12.36 -14.11
C ALA A 194 -9.58 11.60 -14.69
N ALA A 195 -9.72 11.01 -15.87
CA ALA A 195 -8.63 10.31 -16.56
C ALA A 195 -7.53 11.27 -17.06
N GLU A 196 -7.91 12.47 -17.47
CA GLU A 196 -6.99 13.54 -17.94
C GLU A 196 -6.29 14.27 -16.79
N CYS A 197 -6.78 14.13 -15.55
CA CYS A 197 -6.10 14.69 -14.39
C CYS A 197 -4.68 14.12 -14.29
N LYS A 198 -3.70 15.00 -14.07
CA LYS A 198 -2.26 14.66 -14.09
C LYS A 198 -1.92 13.44 -13.24
N VAL A 199 -2.54 13.31 -12.06
CA VAL A 199 -2.31 12.18 -11.13
C VAL A 199 -2.68 10.85 -11.79
N TYR A 200 -3.86 10.76 -12.42
CA TYR A 200 -4.31 9.55 -13.09
C TYR A 200 -3.65 9.37 -14.45
N SER A 201 -3.46 10.43 -15.23
CA SER A 201 -2.74 10.31 -16.51
C SER A 201 -1.33 9.75 -16.30
N ASP A 202 -0.61 10.21 -15.26
CA ASP A 202 0.71 9.69 -14.91
C ASP A 202 0.62 8.24 -14.41
N LEU A 203 -0.35 7.90 -13.55
CA LEU A 203 -0.52 6.56 -13.02
C LEU A 203 -0.88 5.53 -14.11
N LEU A 204 -1.80 5.88 -15.00
CA LEU A 204 -2.35 5.00 -16.04
C LEU A 204 -1.38 4.80 -17.20
N VAL A 205 -0.61 5.83 -17.58
CA VAL A 205 0.29 5.77 -18.74
C VAL A 205 1.67 5.21 -18.37
N LYS A 206 2.20 5.50 -17.18
CA LYS A 206 3.60 5.17 -16.85
C LYS A 206 3.78 3.81 -16.16
N LYS A 207 2.71 3.13 -15.74
CA LYS A 207 2.82 2.11 -14.69
C LYS A 207 2.06 0.80 -14.87
N LEU A 208 1.02 0.76 -15.69
CA LEU A 208 0.16 -0.42 -15.80
C LEU A 208 0.46 -1.16 -17.12
N PRO A 209 0.96 -2.42 -17.08
CA PRO A 209 0.98 -3.27 -18.26
C PRO A 209 -0.45 -3.65 -18.64
N SER A 210 -0.84 -3.36 -19.88
CA SER A 210 -1.90 -3.95 -20.71
C SER A 210 -3.35 -4.12 -20.22
N GLU A 211 -3.67 -4.19 -18.92
CA GLU A 211 -5.05 -4.51 -18.45
C GLU A 211 -5.87 -3.31 -17.97
N PHE A 212 -5.25 -2.19 -17.60
CA PHE A 212 -5.96 -1.04 -17.04
C PHE A 212 -5.63 0.27 -17.77
N SER A 213 -6.32 0.47 -18.91
CA SER A 213 -6.15 1.64 -19.77
C SER A 213 -6.98 2.85 -19.28
N PRO A 214 -6.66 4.09 -19.74
CA PRO A 214 -7.53 5.25 -19.51
C PRO A 214 -8.98 5.03 -19.96
N ILE A 215 -9.20 4.27 -21.03
CA ILE A 215 -10.54 3.92 -21.51
C ILE A 215 -11.26 3.07 -20.47
N LYS A 216 -10.60 2.04 -19.93
CA LYS A 216 -11.17 1.17 -18.92
C LYS A 216 -11.51 1.92 -17.63
N PHE A 217 -10.63 2.82 -17.20
CA PHE A 217 -10.89 3.70 -16.06
C PHE A 217 -12.16 4.56 -16.26
N ILE A 218 -12.31 5.17 -17.44
CA ILE A 218 -13.50 5.96 -17.81
C ILE A 218 -14.77 5.11 -17.77
N GLU A 219 -14.72 3.88 -18.31
CA GLU A 219 -15.84 2.94 -18.30
C GLU A 219 -16.29 2.61 -16.88
N LEU A 220 -15.35 2.26 -15.99
CA LEU A 220 -15.67 1.92 -14.60
C LEU A 220 -16.30 3.09 -13.83
N LEU A 221 -15.81 4.32 -14.06
CA LEU A 221 -16.43 5.51 -13.47
C LEU A 221 -17.87 5.70 -13.99
N LYS A 222 -18.13 5.47 -15.28
CA LYS A 222 -19.49 5.54 -15.84
C LYS A 222 -20.40 4.49 -15.20
N GLU A 223 -19.94 3.24 -15.13
CA GLU A 223 -20.70 2.12 -14.58
C GLU A 223 -21.03 2.34 -13.09
N ALA A 224 -20.05 2.77 -12.29
CA ALA A 224 -20.26 3.10 -10.89
C ALA A 224 -21.26 4.26 -10.70
N SER A 225 -21.31 5.21 -11.65
CA SER A 225 -22.18 6.38 -11.59
C SER A 225 -23.66 6.12 -11.94
N TYR A 226 -24.02 4.92 -12.44
CA TYR A 226 -25.42 4.62 -12.73
C TYR A 226 -26.26 4.64 -11.45
N ASP A 227 -27.18 5.60 -11.39
CA ASP A 227 -28.01 5.90 -10.23
C ASP A 227 -29.40 5.29 -10.39
N ILE A 228 -29.46 3.97 -10.25
CA ILE A 228 -30.69 3.19 -10.32
C ILE A 228 -30.74 2.33 -9.05
N THR A 229 -31.92 2.17 -8.46
CA THR A 229 -32.15 1.51 -7.17
C THR A 229 -31.43 0.16 -7.04
N ALA A 230 -31.61 -0.72 -8.02
CA ALA A 230 -30.93 -2.03 -8.04
C ALA A 230 -29.39 -1.92 -8.05
N ASN A 231 -28.84 -0.93 -8.76
CA ASN A 231 -27.39 -0.69 -8.78
C ASN A 231 -26.89 -0.11 -7.46
N ASN A 232 -27.65 0.76 -6.82
CA ASN A 232 -27.29 1.32 -5.52
C ASN A 232 -27.30 0.24 -4.43
N ILE A 233 -28.30 -0.66 -4.44
CA ILE A 233 -28.33 -1.84 -3.57
C ILE A 233 -27.13 -2.75 -3.86
N TYR A 234 -26.81 -3.02 -5.13
CA TYR A 234 -25.65 -3.84 -5.48
C TYR A 234 -24.33 -3.22 -5.00
N LYS A 235 -24.08 -1.93 -5.27
CA LYS A 235 -22.91 -1.19 -4.77
C LYS A 235 -22.84 -1.18 -3.25
N TRP A 236 -23.97 -1.17 -2.56
CA TRP A 236 -23.99 -1.34 -1.11
C TRP A 236 -23.62 -2.76 -0.69
N VAL A 237 -24.12 -3.79 -1.35
CA VAL A 237 -23.77 -5.16 -0.98
C VAL A 237 -22.31 -5.48 -1.30
N ASN A 238 -21.80 -4.95 -2.42
CA ASN A 238 -20.42 -5.12 -2.88
C ASN A 238 -19.77 -3.76 -3.15
N PRO A 239 -19.33 -3.01 -2.12
CA PRO A 239 -18.74 -1.69 -2.33
C PRO A 239 -17.40 -1.72 -3.06
N GLN A 240 -16.77 -2.90 -3.18
CA GLN A 240 -15.54 -3.10 -3.95
C GLN A 240 -15.80 -3.28 -5.45
N CYS A 241 -17.06 -3.29 -5.88
CA CYS A 241 -17.41 -3.32 -7.30
C CYS A 241 -16.84 -2.11 -8.04
N TYR A 242 -16.64 -2.32 -9.34
CA TYR A 242 -16.03 -1.42 -10.29
C TYR A 242 -14.65 -0.98 -9.80
N ARG A 243 -13.85 -1.92 -9.29
CA ARG A 243 -12.54 -1.66 -8.64
C ARG A 243 -12.60 -0.60 -7.55
N ASP A 244 -13.49 -0.80 -6.58
CA ASP A 244 -13.78 0.11 -5.45
C ASP A 244 -14.59 1.37 -5.80
N PHE A 245 -14.81 1.72 -7.08
CA PHE A 245 -15.57 2.92 -7.42
C PHE A 245 -17.05 2.86 -7.03
N GLY A 246 -17.63 1.66 -6.88
CA GLY A 246 -19.01 1.50 -6.39
C GLY A 246 -19.19 2.06 -4.97
N GLY A 247 -18.32 1.68 -4.05
CA GLY A 247 -18.31 2.22 -2.69
C GLY A 247 -17.96 3.71 -2.66
N VAL A 248 -17.03 4.16 -3.51
CA VAL A 248 -16.72 5.59 -3.64
C VAL A 248 -17.94 6.40 -4.06
N TYR A 249 -18.72 5.91 -5.03
CA TYR A 249 -19.95 6.56 -5.45
C TYR A 249 -20.98 6.66 -4.31
N ILE A 250 -21.13 5.59 -3.55
CA ILE A 250 -22.09 5.52 -2.44
C ILE A 250 -21.72 6.47 -1.30
N TYR A 251 -20.44 6.54 -0.94
CA TYR A 251 -19.95 7.40 0.15
C TYR A 251 -19.33 8.72 -0.33
N LYS A 252 -19.60 9.15 -1.57
CA LYS A 252 -18.97 10.32 -2.22
C LYS A 252 -19.01 11.61 -1.38
N ASN A 253 -20.12 11.86 -0.70
CA ASN A 253 -20.28 13.06 0.14
C ASN A 253 -19.42 12.97 1.41
N LYS A 254 -19.41 11.81 2.08
CA LYS A 254 -18.53 11.57 3.24
C LYS A 254 -17.06 11.66 2.86
N PHE A 255 -16.68 11.14 1.69
CA PHE A 255 -15.32 11.28 1.19
C PHE A 255 -14.96 12.75 0.91
N ARG A 256 -15.89 13.55 0.36
CA ARG A 256 -15.67 14.99 0.15
C ARG A 256 -15.46 15.72 1.48
N GLU A 257 -16.27 15.43 2.50
CA GLU A 257 -16.12 15.97 3.85
C GLU A 257 -14.80 15.55 4.51
N LEU A 258 -14.42 14.28 4.35
CA LEU A 258 -13.15 13.74 4.82
C LEU A 258 -11.96 14.47 4.19
N LEU A 259 -11.92 14.63 2.87
CA LEU A 259 -10.83 15.34 2.19
C LEU A 259 -10.74 16.80 2.64
N ASN A 260 -11.87 17.49 2.79
CA ASN A 260 -11.90 18.85 3.33
C ASN A 260 -11.35 18.91 4.76
N SER A 261 -11.69 17.92 5.58
CA SER A 261 -11.17 17.79 6.94
C SER A 261 -9.66 17.60 6.92
N ILE A 262 -9.14 16.67 6.12
CA ILE A 262 -7.69 16.41 5.97
C ILE A 262 -6.95 17.69 5.54
N LYS A 263 -7.46 18.42 4.53
CA LYS A 263 -6.91 19.71 4.07
C LYS A 263 -6.78 20.72 5.20
N SER A 264 -7.77 20.81 6.08
CA SER A 264 -7.73 21.72 7.24
C SER A 264 -6.68 21.33 8.31
N TYR A 265 -6.16 20.09 8.25
CA TYR A 265 -5.25 19.52 9.25
C TYR A 265 -3.88 19.09 8.70
N GLU A 266 -3.52 19.44 7.47
CA GLU A 266 -2.23 19.04 6.86
C GLU A 266 -1.01 19.36 7.73
N SER A 267 -1.00 20.54 8.36
CA SER A 267 0.11 20.95 9.23
C SER A 267 0.28 20.01 10.44
N ASN A 268 -0.82 19.48 10.96
CA ASN A 268 -0.79 18.53 12.08
C ASN A 268 -0.30 17.16 11.61
N ILE A 269 -0.84 16.68 10.48
CA ILE A 269 -0.39 15.42 9.86
C ILE A 269 1.11 15.47 9.58
N MET A 270 1.58 16.55 8.96
CA MET A 270 3.00 16.77 8.70
C MET A 270 3.83 16.81 9.98
N SER A 271 3.32 17.46 11.04
CA SER A 271 3.98 17.52 12.34
C SER A 271 4.13 16.13 12.98
N ASP A 272 3.08 15.32 12.95
CA ASP A 272 3.13 13.96 13.50
C ASP A 272 4.08 13.06 12.71
N VAL A 273 4.08 13.18 11.38
CA VAL A 273 5.01 12.44 10.52
C VAL A 273 6.45 12.86 10.80
N ASP A 274 6.76 14.16 10.78
CA ASP A 274 8.09 14.70 11.03
C ASP A 274 8.59 14.30 12.43
N LYS A 275 7.78 14.51 13.47
CA LYS A 275 8.13 14.16 14.85
C LYS A 275 8.50 12.69 15.00
N ASN A 276 7.77 11.79 14.38
CA ASN A 276 7.97 10.36 14.59
C ASN A 276 9.13 9.80 13.76
N ILE A 277 9.30 10.25 12.53
CA ILE A 277 10.40 9.79 11.69
C ILE A 277 11.73 10.46 12.09
N SER A 278 11.74 11.77 12.38
CA SER A 278 12.98 12.54 12.63
C SER A 278 13.79 12.07 13.83
N LYS A 279 13.19 11.29 14.75
CA LYS A 279 13.87 10.58 15.85
C LYS A 279 14.91 9.58 15.34
N TYR A 280 14.73 9.06 14.13
CA TYR A 280 15.57 8.06 13.48
C TYR A 280 16.46 8.62 12.37
N LEU A 281 16.43 9.95 12.14
CA LEU A 281 17.19 10.61 11.09
C LEU A 281 18.31 11.49 11.66
N ASP A 282 19.43 11.55 10.93
CA ASP A 282 20.48 12.54 11.17
C ASP A 282 19.98 13.97 10.87
N ASP A 283 20.66 14.98 11.41
CA ASP A 283 20.25 16.38 11.26
C ASP A 283 20.48 16.96 9.87
N SER A 284 21.33 16.32 9.05
CA SER A 284 21.57 16.70 7.67
C SER A 284 20.52 16.16 6.70
N ILE A 285 19.73 15.16 7.10
CA ILE A 285 18.79 14.48 6.21
C ILE A 285 17.54 15.34 6.04
N ARG A 286 17.14 15.53 4.78
CA ARG A 286 15.89 16.17 4.39
C ARG A 286 15.12 15.24 3.47
N ILE A 287 13.84 15.06 3.74
CA ILE A 287 12.96 14.19 2.95
C ILE A 287 11.83 15.04 2.40
N ASN A 288 11.63 14.95 1.09
CA ASN A 288 10.48 15.53 0.42
C ASN A 288 9.61 14.39 -0.08
N ALA A 289 8.36 14.34 0.37
CA ALA A 289 7.37 13.38 -0.09
C ALA A 289 6.21 14.13 -0.74
N LYS A 290 5.54 13.51 -1.70
CA LYS A 290 4.29 13.99 -2.25
C LYS A 290 3.20 12.94 -2.05
N VAL A 291 2.16 13.26 -1.30
CA VAL A 291 1.00 12.39 -1.06
C VAL A 291 -0.06 12.69 -2.11
N LEU A 292 -0.36 11.70 -2.95
CA LEU A 292 -1.35 11.77 -4.01
C LEU A 292 -2.61 11.02 -3.54
N PHE A 293 -3.65 11.76 -3.17
CA PHE A 293 -4.94 11.15 -2.81
C PHE A 293 -5.63 10.65 -4.08
N ILE A 294 -6.01 9.38 -4.07
CA ILE A 294 -6.67 8.71 -5.20
C ILE A 294 -7.81 7.83 -4.72
N PHE A 295 -8.68 7.44 -5.65
CA PHE A 295 -9.64 6.37 -5.49
C PHE A 295 -9.39 5.27 -6.53
N GLY A 296 -9.65 4.03 -6.14
CA GLY A 296 -9.66 2.86 -7.02
C GLY A 296 -8.59 1.83 -6.65
N ASN A 297 -8.90 0.57 -6.94
CA ASN A 297 -7.98 -0.53 -6.68
C ASN A 297 -6.97 -0.76 -7.81
N PHE A 298 -5.75 -0.23 -7.64
CA PHE A 298 -4.63 -0.37 -8.57
C PHE A 298 -3.56 -1.37 -8.09
N GLN A 299 -3.98 -2.54 -7.58
CA GLN A 299 -3.12 -3.56 -6.94
C GLN A 299 -1.67 -3.61 -7.47
N ASN A 300 -0.68 -3.61 -6.56
CA ASN A 300 0.77 -3.76 -6.81
C ASN A 300 1.46 -2.77 -7.79
N ASP A 301 0.71 -2.03 -8.60
CA ASP A 301 1.28 -1.25 -9.70
C ASP A 301 1.35 0.25 -9.42
N ALA A 302 0.66 0.75 -8.39
CA ALA A 302 0.90 2.11 -7.90
C ALA A 302 2.26 2.28 -7.17
N GLY A 303 3.12 1.24 -7.17
CA GLY A 303 4.44 1.17 -6.52
C GLY A 303 5.35 2.37 -6.81
N ARG A 304 5.32 3.35 -5.92
CA ARG A 304 6.24 4.50 -5.71
C ARG A 304 7.20 4.83 -6.84
N THR A 305 6.99 5.99 -7.42
CA THR A 305 7.93 6.62 -8.34
C THR A 305 8.24 8.01 -7.80
N ASN A 306 9.51 8.41 -7.78
CA ASN A 306 9.95 9.79 -7.56
C ASN A 306 9.27 10.52 -6.40
N ASN A 307 9.40 9.97 -5.19
CA ASN A 307 8.87 10.55 -3.93
C ASN A 307 7.34 10.63 -3.81
N ASN A 308 6.59 10.03 -4.74
CA ASN A 308 5.13 9.99 -4.68
C ASN A 308 4.62 8.82 -3.82
N ILE A 309 3.69 9.13 -2.91
CA ILE A 309 2.93 8.21 -2.08
C ILE A 309 1.49 8.25 -2.59
N PHE A 310 1.10 7.23 -3.37
CA PHE A 310 -0.29 7.06 -3.77
C PHE A 310 -1.10 6.54 -2.58
N LEU A 311 -2.18 7.23 -2.26
CA LEU A 311 -2.96 7.01 -1.06
C LEU A 311 -4.43 6.79 -1.45
N PRO A 312 -4.86 5.52 -1.57
CA PRO A 312 -6.25 5.18 -1.82
C PRO A 312 -7.11 5.52 -0.60
N VAL A 313 -8.02 6.48 -0.74
CA VAL A 313 -8.78 7.08 0.37
C VAL A 313 -9.79 6.09 0.97
N GLU A 314 -10.31 5.19 0.14
CA GLU A 314 -11.24 4.12 0.51
C GLU A 314 -10.65 3.11 1.50
N ASN A 315 -9.33 3.02 1.62
CA ASN A 315 -8.67 2.04 2.49
C ASN A 315 -8.70 2.41 3.98
N PHE A 316 -8.99 3.66 4.33
CA PHE A 316 -8.97 4.10 5.74
C PHE A 316 -10.18 4.89 6.18
N GLY A 317 -11.01 5.42 5.26
CA GLY A 317 -12.21 6.17 5.62
C GLY A 317 -11.90 7.28 6.64
N ASP A 318 -12.58 7.31 7.78
CA ASP A 318 -12.33 8.30 8.85
C ASP A 318 -11.28 7.87 9.90
N ASN A 319 -10.46 6.86 9.61
CA ASN A 319 -9.36 6.42 10.46
C ASN A 319 -8.08 7.26 10.25
N TYR A 320 -8.05 8.44 10.88
CA TYR A 320 -6.92 9.37 10.79
C TYR A 320 -5.60 8.82 11.36
N GLU A 321 -5.66 7.98 12.39
CA GLU A 321 -4.46 7.36 12.95
C GLU A 321 -3.80 6.45 11.92
N TYR A 322 -4.59 5.65 11.20
CA TYR A 322 -4.09 4.83 10.10
C TYR A 322 -3.53 5.69 8.96
N LEU A 323 -4.22 6.79 8.59
CA LEU A 323 -3.73 7.74 7.58
C LEU A 323 -2.31 8.23 7.92
N VAL A 324 -2.10 8.72 9.15
CA VAL A 324 -0.79 9.21 9.60
C VAL A 324 0.24 8.07 9.58
N LYS A 325 -0.08 6.89 10.11
CA LYS A 325 0.81 5.72 10.08
C LYS A 325 1.18 5.30 8.67
N PHE A 326 0.22 5.32 7.74
CA PHE A 326 0.44 5.00 6.33
C PHE A 326 1.37 5.99 5.65
N ILE A 327 1.18 7.29 5.88
CA ILE A 327 2.08 8.33 5.36
C ILE A 327 3.47 8.14 5.95
N MET A 328 3.60 7.89 7.26
CA MET A 328 4.90 7.65 7.90
C MET A 328 5.61 6.44 7.29
N HIS A 329 4.92 5.32 7.20
CA HIS A 329 5.43 4.07 6.61
C HIS A 329 5.98 4.29 5.20
N ASN A 330 5.20 4.95 4.36
CA ASN A 330 5.58 5.18 2.98
C ASN A 330 6.72 6.22 2.86
N THR A 331 6.70 7.26 3.70
CA THR A 331 7.75 8.28 3.77
C THR A 331 9.10 7.66 4.11
N VAL A 332 9.16 6.79 5.12
CA VAL A 332 10.41 6.09 5.49
C VAL A 332 10.95 5.26 4.33
N LYS A 333 10.08 4.55 3.62
CA LYS A 333 10.54 3.67 2.54
C LYS A 333 10.93 4.41 1.25
N ILE A 334 10.40 5.61 0.99
CA ILE A 334 10.88 6.43 -0.14
C ILE A 334 12.17 7.16 0.21
N ALA A 335 12.37 7.49 1.49
CA ALA A 335 13.54 8.21 2.00
C ALA A 335 14.84 7.39 2.03
N ASP A 336 14.77 6.12 1.66
CA ASP A 336 15.87 5.19 1.82
C ASP A 336 17.13 5.64 1.06
N ARG A 337 16.99 6.20 -0.16
CA ARG A 337 18.14 6.71 -0.92
C ARG A 337 18.73 7.94 -0.27
N GLU A 338 17.95 8.79 0.38
CA GLU A 338 18.40 9.96 1.14
C GLU A 338 19.14 9.57 2.41
N ILE A 339 18.83 8.39 2.96
CA ILE A 339 19.40 7.88 4.22
C ILE A 339 20.66 7.04 3.99
N GLN A 340 20.68 6.19 2.98
CA GLN A 340 21.71 5.16 2.76
C GLN A 340 22.46 5.37 1.42
N ILE A 341 23.69 4.84 1.35
CA ILE A 341 24.43 4.66 0.09
C ILE A 341 24.31 3.19 -0.32
N ARG A 342 23.49 2.87 -1.33
CA ARG A 342 23.12 1.49 -1.72
C ARG A 342 24.16 0.75 -2.56
N VAL A 343 25.33 0.50 -1.99
CA VAL A 343 26.41 -0.23 -2.68
C VAL A 343 26.37 -1.74 -2.49
N PHE A 344 25.58 -2.25 -1.54
CA PHE A 344 25.42 -3.69 -1.33
C PHE A 344 24.68 -4.38 -2.50
N GLU A 345 24.00 -3.61 -3.35
CA GLU A 345 23.37 -4.11 -4.57
C GLU A 345 24.43 -4.51 -5.62
N TYR A 346 25.63 -3.93 -5.54
CA TYR A 346 26.76 -4.19 -6.44
C TYR A 346 27.67 -5.33 -5.95
N VAL A 347 27.25 -6.13 -4.97
CA VAL A 347 28.04 -7.28 -4.51
C VAL A 347 28.28 -8.24 -5.69
N PRO A 348 29.55 -8.57 -6.03
CA PRO A 348 29.81 -9.39 -7.22
C PRO A 348 29.32 -10.82 -7.08
N ASP A 349 29.52 -11.48 -5.93
CA ASP A 349 29.04 -12.86 -5.75
C ASP A 349 27.50 -12.91 -5.77
N TYR A 350 26.93 -13.73 -6.65
CA TYR A 350 25.49 -13.80 -6.86
C TYR A 350 24.71 -14.17 -5.59
N LYS A 351 25.17 -15.18 -4.83
CA LYS A 351 24.49 -15.65 -3.62
C LYS A 351 24.54 -14.60 -2.52
N ASP A 352 25.68 -13.93 -2.39
CA ASP A 352 25.86 -12.86 -1.44
C ASP A 352 25.03 -11.63 -1.79
N ARG A 353 24.98 -11.27 -3.07
CA ARG A 353 24.12 -10.20 -3.60
C ARG A 353 22.65 -10.50 -3.34
N LEU A 354 22.20 -11.73 -3.60
CA LEU A 354 20.83 -12.16 -3.36
C LEU A 354 20.46 -12.07 -1.88
N LEU A 355 21.34 -12.55 -0.99
CA LEU A 355 21.13 -12.46 0.46
C LEU A 355 21.16 -11.01 0.97
N MET A 356 22.07 -10.17 0.48
CA MET A 356 22.14 -8.75 0.83
C MET A 356 20.89 -7.99 0.39
N ASN A 357 20.43 -8.22 -0.83
CA ASN A 357 19.21 -7.62 -1.34
C ASN A 357 17.98 -8.07 -0.54
N LEU A 358 17.93 -9.35 -0.15
CA LEU A 358 16.89 -9.85 0.74
C LEU A 358 16.97 -9.15 2.10
N MET A 359 18.14 -9.12 2.75
CA MET A 359 18.33 -8.44 4.05
C MET A 359 17.97 -6.95 3.99
N GLY A 360 18.33 -6.25 2.91
CA GLY A 360 17.95 -4.86 2.65
C GLY A 360 16.45 -4.69 2.61
N LYS A 361 15.76 -5.44 1.74
CA LYS A 361 14.30 -5.42 1.65
C LYS A 361 13.63 -5.74 3.00
N ILE A 362 14.14 -6.72 3.74
CA ILE A 362 13.62 -7.09 5.06
C ILE A 362 13.74 -5.90 6.02
N MET A 363 14.93 -5.28 6.10
CA MET A 363 15.20 -4.12 6.93
C MET A 363 14.29 -2.95 6.57
N ASP A 364 14.25 -2.52 5.30
CA ASP A 364 13.52 -1.32 4.88
C ASP A 364 12.03 -1.43 5.22
N ASN A 365 11.45 -2.60 4.97
CA ASN A 365 10.05 -2.87 5.24
C ASN A 365 9.74 -2.99 6.74
N GLY A 366 10.62 -3.63 7.51
CA GLY A 366 10.46 -3.74 8.95
C GLY A 366 10.65 -2.43 9.69
N ILE A 367 11.63 -1.61 9.30
CA ILE A 367 11.84 -0.27 9.86
C ILE A 367 10.64 0.62 9.56
N ALA A 368 10.14 0.60 8.32
CA ALA A 368 8.96 1.35 7.96
C ALA A 368 7.74 0.95 8.78
N ASN A 369 7.52 -0.35 8.99
CA ASN A 369 6.43 -0.85 9.81
C ASN A 369 6.64 -0.59 11.31
N TYR A 370 7.88 -0.60 11.79
CA TYR A 370 8.23 -0.23 13.16
C TYR A 370 7.96 1.25 13.46
N ILE A 371 8.26 2.13 12.51
CA ILE A 371 8.05 3.58 12.66
C ILE A 371 6.57 3.94 12.41
N GLY A 372 5.97 3.42 11.35
CA GLY A 372 4.56 3.59 10.99
C GLY A 372 3.92 2.24 10.66
N ALA A 373 3.25 1.65 11.63
CA ALA A 373 2.64 0.33 11.45
C ALA A 373 1.41 0.42 10.53
N VAL A 374 1.44 -0.33 9.43
CA VAL A 374 0.33 -0.42 8.46
C VAL A 374 -0.08 -1.89 8.39
N GLY A 375 -1.05 -2.28 9.22
CA GLY A 375 -1.49 -3.67 9.39
C GLY A 375 -1.45 -4.14 10.84
N THR A 376 -1.09 -5.41 11.07
CA THR A 376 -0.98 -5.95 12.43
C THR A 376 0.26 -5.40 13.14
N GLU A 377 0.04 -4.53 14.14
CA GLU A 377 1.10 -3.98 14.98
C GLU A 377 1.86 -5.06 15.76
N THR A 378 1.18 -6.17 16.04
CA THR A 378 1.71 -7.28 16.82
C THR A 378 1.44 -8.60 16.10
N ARG A 379 2.51 -9.35 15.84
CA ARG A 379 2.41 -10.71 15.35
C ARG A 379 2.54 -11.71 16.51
N PRO A 380 1.60 -12.66 16.67
CA PRO A 380 1.70 -13.69 17.70
C PRO A 380 3.05 -14.42 17.68
N TRP A 381 3.57 -14.77 18.85
CA TRP A 381 4.92 -15.35 19.00
C TRP A 381 5.11 -16.65 18.19
N ASN A 382 4.08 -17.49 18.10
CA ASN A 382 4.11 -18.75 17.36
C ASN A 382 4.18 -18.53 15.85
N LEU A 383 3.71 -17.37 15.36
CA LEU A 383 3.86 -16.96 13.97
C LEU A 383 5.23 -16.32 13.74
N LEU A 384 5.73 -15.48 14.66
CA LEU A 384 7.09 -14.93 14.59
C LEU A 384 8.15 -16.05 14.51
N GLU A 385 8.00 -17.11 15.30
CA GLU A 385 8.91 -18.28 15.22
C GLU A 385 8.94 -18.91 13.82
N LYS A 386 7.77 -19.00 13.17
CA LYS A 386 7.66 -19.49 11.79
C LYS A 386 8.31 -18.53 10.80
N ASP A 387 8.23 -17.22 11.01
CA ASP A 387 8.83 -16.22 10.13
C ASP A 387 10.37 -16.28 10.17
N PHE A 388 10.96 -16.40 11.38
CA PHE A 388 12.40 -16.62 11.53
C PHE A 388 12.84 -17.96 10.96
N SER A 389 12.02 -19.01 11.09
CA SER A 389 12.28 -20.32 10.48
C SER A 389 12.25 -20.24 8.95
N LEU A 390 11.27 -19.52 8.38
CA LEU A 390 11.19 -19.25 6.95
C LEU A 390 12.44 -18.52 6.46
N PHE A 391 12.90 -17.48 7.17
CA PHE A 391 14.12 -16.77 6.78
C PHE A 391 15.37 -17.66 6.82
N ASN A 392 15.51 -18.51 7.85
CA ASN A 392 16.61 -19.49 7.91
C ASN A 392 16.53 -20.48 6.73
N LYS A 393 15.32 -20.94 6.36
CA LYS A 393 15.11 -21.81 5.19
C LYS A 393 15.48 -21.11 3.89
N THR A 394 15.05 -19.87 3.70
CA THR A 394 15.42 -19.04 2.54
C THR A 394 16.93 -18.86 2.44
N TYR A 395 17.60 -18.53 3.56
CA TYR A 395 19.06 -18.44 3.59
C TYR A 395 19.74 -19.77 3.22
N SER A 396 19.21 -20.89 3.72
CA SER A 396 19.77 -22.21 3.45
C SER A 396 19.63 -22.57 1.97
N ALA A 397 18.49 -22.26 1.35
CA ALA A 397 18.27 -22.43 -0.08
C ALA A 397 19.23 -21.57 -0.92
N ILE A 398 19.41 -20.29 -0.55
CA ILE A 398 20.39 -19.40 -1.22
C ILE A 398 21.81 -19.97 -1.08
N LYS A 399 22.20 -20.39 0.13
CA LYS A 399 23.54 -20.91 0.42
C LYS A 399 23.85 -22.17 -0.39
N ASN A 400 22.89 -23.08 -0.47
CA ASN A 400 23.00 -24.36 -1.17
C ASN A 400 22.85 -24.24 -2.69
N ASP A 401 22.54 -23.04 -3.20
CA ASP A 401 22.33 -22.78 -4.62
C ASP A 401 21.17 -23.61 -5.21
N GLU A 402 20.08 -23.70 -4.44
CA GLU A 402 18.84 -24.33 -4.90
C GLU A 402 18.26 -23.59 -6.11
N SER A 403 17.27 -24.19 -6.78
CA SER A 403 16.68 -23.61 -7.99
C SER A 403 16.15 -22.18 -7.78
N LYS A 404 16.30 -21.31 -8.79
CA LYS A 404 15.78 -19.93 -8.77
C LYS A 404 14.27 -19.87 -8.45
N ILE A 405 13.50 -20.85 -8.93
CA ILE A 405 12.05 -20.97 -8.67
C ILE A 405 11.79 -21.19 -7.17
N GLU A 406 12.53 -22.11 -6.55
CA GLU A 406 12.38 -22.38 -5.12
C GLU A 406 12.77 -21.19 -4.26
N ILE A 407 13.91 -20.57 -4.54
CA ILE A 407 14.37 -19.40 -3.79
C ILE A 407 13.36 -18.25 -3.91
N ASN A 408 12.88 -17.96 -5.14
CA ASN A 408 11.87 -16.93 -5.36
C ASN A 408 10.55 -17.26 -4.67
N SER A 409 10.11 -18.52 -4.66
CA SER A 409 8.91 -18.95 -3.95
C SER A 409 9.02 -18.68 -2.44
N LEU A 410 10.17 -19.00 -1.83
CA LEU A 410 10.43 -18.73 -0.41
C LEU A 410 10.47 -17.21 -0.11
N ILE A 411 11.13 -16.43 -0.97
CA ILE A 411 11.20 -14.97 -0.84
C ILE A 411 9.80 -14.36 -0.95
N ASN A 412 9.03 -14.75 -1.97
CA ASN A 412 7.67 -14.26 -2.19
C ASN A 412 6.77 -14.64 -1.01
N THR A 413 6.87 -15.87 -0.50
CA THR A 413 6.14 -16.30 0.71
C THR A 413 6.44 -15.38 1.91
N GLY A 414 7.68 -14.91 2.05
CA GLY A 414 8.08 -14.01 3.12
C GLY A 414 7.53 -12.59 3.01
N PHE A 415 7.11 -12.17 1.81
CA PHE A 415 6.57 -10.82 1.54
C PHE A 415 5.08 -10.79 1.19
N SER A 416 4.46 -11.93 0.93
CA SER A 416 3.03 -12.08 0.64
C SER A 416 2.17 -12.23 1.90
N GLY A 417 0.85 -12.09 1.74
CA GLY A 417 -0.12 -12.28 2.82
C GLY A 417 0.14 -11.33 4.00
N ASN A 418 0.30 -11.88 5.20
CA ASN A 418 0.61 -11.11 6.42
C ASN A 418 2.10 -10.71 6.54
N ALA A 419 2.84 -10.70 5.42
CA ALA A 419 4.24 -10.30 5.30
C ALA A 419 5.15 -10.78 6.47
N PRO A 420 5.42 -12.09 6.57
CA PRO A 420 6.32 -12.69 7.57
C PRO A 420 7.60 -11.90 7.84
N PHE A 421 8.28 -11.47 6.78
CA PHE A 421 9.55 -10.77 6.92
C PHE A 421 9.41 -9.32 7.42
N TYR A 422 8.28 -8.65 7.16
CA TYR A 422 8.02 -7.30 7.68
C TYR A 422 7.92 -7.32 9.20
N THR A 423 7.13 -8.26 9.72
CA THR A 423 6.85 -8.42 11.15
C THR A 423 8.07 -8.96 11.91
N MET A 424 8.81 -9.91 11.31
CA MET A 424 10.12 -10.35 11.80
C MET A 424 11.08 -9.15 11.98
N SER A 425 11.23 -8.30 10.96
CA SER A 425 12.14 -7.17 11.02
C SER A 425 11.65 -6.04 11.95
N THR A 426 10.33 -5.87 12.08
CA THR A 426 9.73 -4.97 13.09
C THR A 426 10.13 -5.40 14.50
N GLN A 427 10.09 -6.70 14.79
CA GLN A 427 10.57 -7.24 16.06
C GLN A 427 12.08 -6.99 16.21
N MET A 428 12.89 -7.22 15.17
CA MET A 428 14.33 -6.95 15.23
C MET A 428 14.63 -5.49 15.58
N ALA A 429 13.91 -4.53 14.98
CA ALA A 429 14.05 -3.10 15.27
C ALA A 429 13.71 -2.78 16.73
N TYR A 430 12.58 -3.30 17.23
CA TYR A 430 12.19 -3.19 18.63
C TYR A 430 13.28 -3.70 19.58
N ILE A 431 13.82 -4.89 19.31
CA ILE A 431 14.86 -5.52 20.13
C ILE A 431 16.17 -4.70 20.10
N ILE A 432 16.55 -4.16 18.94
CA ILE A 432 17.71 -3.27 18.84
C ILE A 432 17.50 -1.99 19.66
N GLU A 433 16.36 -1.32 19.52
CA GLU A 433 16.10 -0.07 20.24
C GLU A 433 16.01 -0.26 21.75
N THR A 434 15.33 -1.31 22.19
CA THR A 434 15.10 -1.57 23.63
C THR A 434 16.35 -2.07 24.35
N THR A 435 17.23 -2.81 23.66
CA THR A 435 18.47 -3.32 24.27
C THR A 435 19.67 -2.41 24.03
N LEU A 436 19.88 -1.93 22.80
CA LEU A 436 21.07 -1.17 22.41
C LEU A 436 20.80 0.35 22.31
N GLY A 437 19.56 0.78 22.53
CA GLY A 437 19.15 2.17 22.45
C GLY A 437 18.82 2.65 21.03
N ARG A 438 17.96 3.67 20.95
CA ARG A 438 17.54 4.29 19.68
C ARG A 438 18.70 4.78 18.82
N SER A 439 19.78 5.29 19.43
CA SER A 439 20.99 5.72 18.70
C SER A 439 21.61 4.58 17.89
N SER A 440 21.59 3.36 18.42
CA SER A 440 22.08 2.16 17.72
C SER A 440 21.18 1.78 16.55
N LEU A 441 19.85 1.88 16.72
CA LEU A 441 18.90 1.65 15.63
C LEU A 441 19.04 2.71 14.52
N LYS A 442 19.11 3.99 14.88
CA LYS A 442 19.36 5.11 13.96
C LYS A 442 20.65 4.90 13.15
N GLU A 443 21.71 4.40 13.79
CA GLU A 443 22.95 4.07 13.11
C GLU A 443 22.80 2.89 12.12
N ALA A 444 22.08 1.83 12.52
CA ALA A 444 21.78 0.71 11.63
C ALA A 444 20.98 1.13 10.40
N ILE A 445 19.93 1.94 10.58
CA ILE A 445 19.10 2.46 9.48
C ILE A 445 19.97 3.22 8.47
N LYS A 446 20.92 4.02 8.96
CA LYS A 446 21.82 4.82 8.12
C LYS A 446 22.90 4.01 7.39
N THR A 447 23.42 2.96 8.03
CA THR A 447 24.58 2.20 7.52
C THR A 447 24.20 0.89 6.84
N GLY A 448 22.91 0.55 6.85
CA GLY A 448 22.33 -0.47 6.00
C GLY A 448 22.19 -1.85 6.64
N PRO A 449 21.80 -2.86 5.83
CA PRO A 449 21.32 -4.15 6.33
C PRO A 449 22.37 -4.92 7.14
N VAL A 450 23.65 -4.83 6.78
CA VAL A 450 24.72 -5.52 7.53
C VAL A 450 24.78 -5.02 8.97
N SER A 451 24.69 -3.70 9.17
CA SER A 451 24.70 -3.10 10.50
C SER A 451 23.44 -3.47 11.28
N PHE A 452 22.26 -3.38 10.65
CA PHE A 452 21.00 -3.75 11.28
C PHE A 452 20.98 -5.19 11.79
N PHE A 453 21.32 -6.16 10.94
CA PHE A 453 21.35 -7.56 11.33
C PHE A 453 22.46 -7.85 12.35
N SER A 454 23.63 -7.22 12.23
CA SER A 454 24.71 -7.36 13.22
C SER A 454 24.33 -6.80 14.59
N LYS A 455 23.63 -5.66 14.63
CA LYS A 455 23.11 -5.06 15.86
C LYS A 455 21.98 -5.89 16.46
N TYR A 456 21.12 -6.52 15.65
CA TYR A 456 20.16 -7.49 16.16
C TYR A 456 20.84 -8.69 16.82
N ILE A 457 21.89 -9.25 16.19
CA ILE A 457 22.69 -10.34 16.77
C ILE A 457 23.30 -9.95 18.11
N LYS A 458 23.83 -8.73 18.20
CA LYS A 458 24.35 -8.19 19.46
C LYS A 458 23.23 -8.06 20.49
N ALA A 459 22.12 -7.42 20.12
CA ALA A 459 20.98 -7.16 20.98
C ALA A 459 20.38 -8.44 21.57
N TYR A 460 20.20 -9.50 20.77
CA TYR A 460 19.63 -10.74 21.30
C TYR A 460 20.60 -11.56 22.16
N LYS A 461 21.91 -11.35 22.04
CA LYS A 461 22.91 -11.98 22.92
C LYS A 461 22.92 -11.32 24.30
N GLU A 462 22.54 -10.04 24.34
CA GLU A 462 22.50 -9.20 25.55
C GLU A 462 21.06 -8.96 26.03
N TYR A 463 20.05 -9.64 25.47
CA TYR A 463 18.65 -9.31 25.71
C TYR A 463 18.24 -9.60 27.17
N PRO A 464 17.78 -8.59 27.92
CA PRO A 464 17.58 -8.71 29.36
C PRO A 464 16.19 -9.19 29.77
N ASP A 465 15.21 -9.18 28.84
CA ASP A 465 13.81 -9.40 29.17
C ASP A 465 13.44 -10.90 29.05
N GLU A 466 13.02 -11.48 30.18
CA GLU A 466 12.65 -12.88 30.33
C GLU A 466 11.20 -13.17 29.88
N ILE A 467 10.37 -12.13 29.72
CA ILE A 467 8.94 -12.24 29.36
C ILE A 467 8.78 -12.36 27.84
N ARG A 468 9.58 -11.62 27.05
CA ARG A 468 9.53 -11.70 25.58
C ARG A 468 10.57 -12.64 25.02
N LYS A 469 10.12 -13.62 24.21
CA LYS A 469 11.00 -14.52 23.46
C LYS A 469 11.76 -13.74 22.38
N VAL A 470 13.08 -13.94 22.33
CA VAL A 470 13.93 -13.44 21.24
C VAL A 470 14.41 -14.57 20.36
N PHE A 471 14.29 -14.39 19.06
CA PHE A 471 14.61 -15.41 18.07
C PHE A 471 16.05 -15.25 17.57
N ARG A 472 16.82 -16.32 17.65
CA ARG A 472 18.24 -16.35 17.27
C ARG A 472 18.40 -16.88 15.85
N PHE A 473 19.38 -16.35 15.13
CA PHE A 473 19.75 -16.89 13.83
C PHE A 473 20.58 -18.17 13.98
N SER A 474 20.59 -19.00 12.93
CA SER A 474 21.48 -20.16 12.90
C SER A 474 22.95 -19.73 12.97
N SER A 475 23.81 -20.57 13.56
CA SER A 475 25.25 -20.29 13.64
C SER A 475 25.90 -20.10 12.26
N SER A 476 25.38 -20.76 11.22
CA SER A 476 25.84 -20.56 9.83
C SER A 476 25.51 -19.14 9.34
N LEU A 477 24.29 -18.66 9.60
CA LEU A 477 23.85 -17.33 9.20
C LEU A 477 24.60 -16.24 9.99
N GLU A 478 24.80 -16.40 11.30
CA GLU A 478 25.62 -15.46 12.09
C GLU A 478 27.04 -15.33 11.52
N LYS A 479 27.69 -16.46 11.18
CA LYS A 479 29.01 -16.44 10.53
C LYS A 479 28.98 -15.71 9.20
N LYS A 480 27.92 -15.89 8.40
CA LYS A 480 27.78 -15.19 7.12
C LYS A 480 27.60 -13.69 7.29
N ILE A 481 26.75 -13.25 8.21
CA ILE A 481 26.56 -11.83 8.54
C ILE A 481 27.88 -11.22 9.05
N ASN A 482 28.64 -11.94 9.87
CA ASN A 482 29.96 -11.50 10.31
C ASN A 482 30.95 -11.36 9.14
N SER A 483 30.89 -12.23 8.13
CA SER A 483 31.70 -12.08 6.92
C SER A 483 31.34 -10.82 6.13
N PHE A 484 30.05 -10.46 6.08
CA PHE A 484 29.60 -9.22 5.47
C PHE A 484 30.05 -8.00 6.26
N LYS A 485 30.08 -8.05 7.59
CA LYS A 485 30.62 -6.97 8.43
C LYS A 485 32.08 -6.65 8.10
N ILE A 486 32.86 -7.65 7.68
CA ILE A 486 34.25 -7.46 7.23
C ILE A 486 34.28 -6.84 5.82
N MET A 487 33.40 -7.27 4.93
CA MET A 487 33.32 -6.74 3.55
C MET A 487 32.71 -5.34 3.48
N PHE A 488 31.82 -5.00 4.42
CA PHE A 488 31.11 -3.73 4.57
C PHE A 488 31.38 -3.12 5.95
N PRO A 489 32.60 -2.63 6.23
CA PRO A 489 32.91 -2.02 7.51
C PRO A 489 32.06 -0.77 7.74
N GLU A 490 31.36 -0.76 8.87
CA GLU A 490 30.43 0.31 9.24
C GLU A 490 31.09 1.70 9.28
N GLU A 491 32.34 1.79 9.73
CA GLU A 491 33.09 3.06 9.78
C GLU A 491 33.42 3.62 8.41
N GLU A 492 33.60 2.77 7.39
CA GLU A 492 33.85 3.23 6.01
C GLU A 492 32.57 3.78 5.38
N ILE A 493 31.43 3.14 5.66
CA ILE A 493 30.11 3.63 5.23
C ILE A 493 29.81 4.96 5.93
N LYS A 494 30.07 5.08 7.23
CA LYS A 494 29.93 6.35 7.96
C LYS A 494 30.81 7.45 7.38
N PHE A 495 32.05 7.14 7.03
CA PHE A 495 32.94 8.12 6.41
C PHE A 495 32.44 8.56 5.03
N ALA A 496 32.02 7.61 4.20
CA ALA A 496 31.42 7.89 2.89
C ALA A 496 30.18 8.79 3.00
N LEU A 497 29.29 8.54 3.97
CA LEU A 497 28.14 9.39 4.26
C LEU A 497 28.52 10.83 4.67
N ARG A 498 29.63 11.02 5.40
CA ARG A 498 30.13 12.37 5.72
C ARG A 498 30.60 13.11 4.47
N ILE A 499 31.23 12.42 3.52
CA ILE A 499 31.63 13.01 2.24
C ILE A 499 30.40 13.38 1.41
N ARG A 500 29.45 12.42 1.28
CA ARG A 500 28.18 12.60 0.57
C ARG A 500 27.43 13.85 1.04
N ASN A 501 27.27 13.99 2.36
CA ASN A 501 26.50 15.05 2.99
C ASN A 501 27.28 16.37 3.15
N SER A 502 28.55 16.43 2.71
CA SER A 502 29.33 17.67 2.79
C SER A 502 28.84 18.70 1.77
N VAL A 503 28.72 19.97 2.20
CA VAL A 503 28.32 21.11 1.35
C VAL A 503 29.52 21.73 0.61
N LYS A 504 30.59 20.93 0.44
CA LYS A 504 31.84 21.39 -0.15
C LYS A 504 31.75 21.41 -1.67
N GLY A 505 32.56 22.26 -2.31
CA GLY A 505 32.66 22.33 -3.76
C GLY A 505 33.19 21.02 -4.37
N ASN A 506 32.96 20.84 -5.67
CA ASN A 506 33.28 19.60 -6.39
C ASN A 506 34.76 19.18 -6.24
N ASP A 507 35.70 20.12 -6.33
CA ASP A 507 37.13 19.82 -6.21
C ASP A 507 37.51 19.26 -4.84
N GLU A 508 36.95 19.84 -3.78
CA GLU A 508 37.22 19.40 -2.42
C GLU A 508 36.55 18.05 -2.15
N LYS A 509 35.35 17.82 -2.69
CA LYS A 509 34.68 16.52 -2.64
C LYS A 509 35.50 15.44 -3.36
N LEU A 510 36.04 15.73 -4.54
CA LEU A 510 36.94 14.81 -5.26
C LEU A 510 38.21 14.50 -4.46
N LEU A 511 38.82 15.50 -3.82
CA LEU A 511 39.97 15.28 -2.95
C LEU A 511 39.62 14.39 -1.76
N GLN A 512 38.46 14.59 -1.13
CA GLN A 512 37.97 13.73 -0.06
C GLN A 512 37.74 12.29 -0.52
N ILE A 513 37.12 12.10 -1.70
CA ILE A 513 36.91 10.77 -2.29
C ILE A 513 38.25 10.09 -2.60
N LYS A 514 39.20 10.80 -3.21
CA LYS A 514 40.54 10.27 -3.50
C LYS A 514 41.27 9.83 -2.24
N ASN A 515 41.25 10.65 -1.19
CA ASN A 515 41.86 10.32 0.10
C ASN A 515 41.15 9.14 0.77
N PHE A 516 39.81 9.07 0.67
CA PHE A 516 39.02 7.97 1.20
C PHE A 516 39.40 6.63 0.55
N VAL A 517 39.38 6.57 -0.77
CA VAL A 517 39.68 5.37 -1.55
C VAL A 517 41.13 4.90 -1.31
N ASN A 518 42.07 5.83 -1.17
CA ASN A 518 43.49 5.52 -0.89
C ASN A 518 43.79 5.14 0.56
N SER A 519 42.82 5.24 1.47
CA SER A 519 43.00 4.92 2.90
C SER A 519 42.55 3.48 3.22
N GLY A 520 43.06 2.89 4.31
CA GLY A 520 42.47 1.70 4.96
C GLY A 520 42.51 0.39 4.16
N LYS A 521 41.58 -0.53 4.46
CA LYS A 521 41.40 -1.84 3.78
C LYS A 521 40.05 -1.83 3.01
N SER A 522 39.85 -2.73 2.03
CA SER A 522 38.63 -2.85 1.18
C SER A 522 38.49 -1.88 -0.01
N THR A 523 39.42 -1.96 -0.96
CA THR A 523 39.38 -1.17 -2.22
C THR A 523 38.07 -1.30 -3.00
N LEU A 524 37.48 -2.50 -3.02
CA LEU A 524 36.22 -2.77 -3.72
C LEU A 524 35.05 -1.92 -3.19
N LEU A 525 34.80 -1.98 -1.87
CA LEU A 525 33.69 -1.25 -1.26
C LEU A 525 33.86 0.26 -1.47
N LYS A 526 35.09 0.76 -1.29
CA LYS A 526 35.39 2.19 -1.39
C LYS A 526 35.19 2.71 -2.79
N ASN A 527 35.58 1.94 -3.81
CA ASN A 527 35.32 2.27 -5.21
C ASN A 527 33.83 2.36 -5.50
N PHE A 528 33.01 1.42 -5.01
CA PHE A 528 31.57 1.50 -5.17
C PHE A 528 30.94 2.66 -4.40
N LEU A 529 31.38 2.93 -3.16
CA LEU A 529 30.93 4.09 -2.38
C LEU A 529 31.31 5.40 -3.08
N ALA A 530 32.52 5.50 -3.61
CA ALA A 530 33.00 6.66 -4.35
C ALA A 530 32.20 6.87 -5.64
N GLY A 531 32.04 5.81 -6.45
CA GLY A 531 31.23 5.83 -7.65
C GLY A 531 29.81 6.31 -7.36
N GLN A 532 29.17 5.76 -6.32
CA GLN A 532 27.81 6.14 -5.94
C GLN A 532 27.70 7.60 -5.46
N ILE A 533 28.64 8.08 -4.63
CA ILE A 533 28.63 9.47 -4.15
C ILE A 533 28.77 10.46 -5.32
N LEU A 534 29.65 10.15 -6.26
CA LEU A 534 29.91 10.99 -7.43
C LEU A 534 28.73 10.97 -8.41
N LEU A 535 28.11 9.79 -8.61
CA LEU A 535 26.88 9.64 -9.39
C LEU A 535 25.78 10.55 -8.86
N GLU A 536 25.52 10.50 -7.55
CA GLU A 536 24.52 11.33 -6.89
C GLU A 536 24.87 12.82 -6.89
N SER A 537 26.16 13.15 -7.01
CA SER A 537 26.65 14.52 -7.14
C SER A 537 26.65 15.03 -8.59
N GLY A 538 26.19 14.24 -9.56
CA GLY A 538 26.18 14.59 -10.99
C GLY A 538 27.57 14.58 -11.66
N MET A 539 28.59 14.03 -11.00
CA MET A 539 29.96 13.97 -11.48
C MET A 539 30.19 12.65 -12.23
N TYR A 540 29.50 12.49 -13.35
CA TYR A 540 29.31 11.18 -13.96
C TYR A 540 30.60 10.55 -14.51
N GLU A 541 31.50 11.32 -15.11
CA GLU A 541 32.76 10.82 -15.68
C GLU A 541 33.71 10.31 -14.58
N GLU A 542 33.81 11.03 -13.47
CA GLU A 542 34.60 10.58 -12.32
C GLU A 542 33.93 9.38 -11.64
N SER A 543 32.60 9.36 -11.54
CA SER A 543 31.84 8.22 -11.03
C SER A 543 32.15 6.94 -11.83
N GLU A 544 32.14 7.03 -13.16
CA GLU A 544 32.43 5.89 -14.06
C GLU A 544 33.80 5.29 -13.75
N LYS A 545 34.84 6.10 -13.55
CA LYS A 545 36.20 5.62 -13.23
C LYS A 545 36.20 4.75 -11.98
N TYR A 546 35.60 5.22 -10.89
CA TYR A 546 35.58 4.47 -9.63
C TYR A 546 34.73 3.19 -9.74
N PHE A 547 33.61 3.22 -10.46
CA PHE A 547 32.84 1.99 -10.71
C PHE A 547 33.63 0.95 -11.50
N ARG A 548 34.36 1.36 -12.55
CA ARG A 548 35.24 0.47 -13.34
C ARG A 548 36.35 -0.15 -12.48
N GLU A 549 36.98 0.65 -11.63
CA GLU A 549 37.99 0.16 -10.67
C GLU A 549 37.39 -0.85 -9.67
N GLY A 550 36.14 -0.66 -9.23
CA GLY A 550 35.42 -1.62 -8.39
C GLY A 550 35.14 -2.95 -9.11
N ILE A 551 34.62 -2.88 -10.35
CA ILE A 551 34.26 -4.07 -11.15
C ILE A 551 35.48 -4.95 -11.46
N ASN A 552 36.66 -4.35 -11.64
CA ASN A 552 37.88 -5.09 -11.98
C ASN A 552 38.37 -6.08 -10.91
N LEU A 553 37.77 -6.09 -9.72
CA LEU A 553 38.27 -6.84 -8.57
C LEU A 553 37.64 -8.24 -8.36
N LYS A 554 36.57 -8.68 -9.08
CA LYS A 554 35.89 -10.01 -8.89
C LYS A 554 35.19 -10.61 -10.13
N THR A 555 34.61 -11.82 -9.97
CA THR A 555 34.27 -12.83 -11.00
C THR A 555 32.87 -12.79 -11.65
N ASP A 556 31.91 -12.01 -11.16
CA ASP A 556 30.58 -11.85 -11.81
C ASP A 556 30.35 -10.36 -12.13
N LYS A 557 31.01 -9.93 -13.22
CA LYS A 557 31.08 -8.53 -13.65
C LYS A 557 29.85 -8.11 -14.46
N SER A 558 29.23 -9.02 -15.20
CA SER A 558 28.11 -8.75 -16.11
C SER A 558 26.92 -8.13 -15.36
N VAL A 559 26.39 -8.83 -14.36
CA VAL A 559 25.22 -8.36 -13.60
C VAL A 559 25.50 -7.03 -12.90
N VAL A 560 26.71 -6.86 -12.33
CA VAL A 560 27.11 -5.63 -11.66
C VAL A 560 27.18 -4.45 -12.66
N CYS A 561 27.69 -4.67 -13.87
CA CYS A 561 27.67 -3.66 -14.92
C CYS A 561 26.24 -3.26 -15.29
N GLY A 562 25.32 -4.22 -15.43
CA GLY A 562 23.90 -3.94 -15.66
C GLY A 562 23.26 -3.06 -14.57
N LEU A 563 23.55 -3.36 -13.29
CA LEU A 563 23.04 -2.57 -12.15
C LEU A 563 23.61 -1.15 -12.10
N ILE A 564 24.91 -0.99 -12.38
CA ILE A 564 25.55 0.33 -12.44
C ILE A 564 25.02 1.13 -13.65
N GLY A 565 24.91 0.49 -14.82
CA GLY A 565 24.29 1.08 -16.01
C GLY A 565 22.89 1.61 -15.73
N LYS A 566 22.07 0.82 -15.03
CA LYS A 566 20.73 1.26 -14.60
C LYS A 566 20.75 2.46 -13.66
N SER A 567 21.78 2.56 -12.82
CA SER A 567 21.96 3.68 -11.90
C SER A 567 22.29 4.98 -12.64
N PHE A 568 23.16 4.93 -13.66
CA PHE A 568 23.42 6.06 -14.57
C PHE A 568 22.22 6.43 -15.43
N GLU A 569 21.49 5.43 -15.94
CA GLU A 569 20.26 5.64 -16.71
C GLU A 569 19.22 6.42 -15.88
N ASN A 570 19.02 6.02 -14.62
CA ASN A 570 18.10 6.71 -13.71
C ASN A 570 18.56 8.13 -13.39
N ALA A 571 19.87 8.40 -13.47
CA ALA A 571 20.45 9.73 -13.29
C ALA A 571 20.42 10.58 -14.57
N GLY A 572 19.94 10.04 -15.70
CA GLY A 572 19.91 10.71 -17.01
C GLY A 572 21.25 10.73 -17.76
N ALA A 573 22.25 10.00 -17.27
CA ALA A 573 23.58 9.90 -17.87
C ALA A 573 23.63 8.76 -18.91
N ASP A 574 22.78 8.87 -19.92
CA ASP A 574 22.49 7.78 -20.86
C ASP A 574 23.71 7.27 -21.64
N ASN A 575 24.66 8.15 -21.98
CA ASN A 575 25.90 7.75 -22.66
C ASN A 575 26.76 6.81 -21.80
N ILE A 576 26.87 7.10 -20.49
CA ILE A 576 27.65 6.26 -19.57
C ILE A 576 26.86 4.99 -19.24
N ALA A 577 25.54 5.08 -19.11
CA ALA A 577 24.68 3.91 -18.96
C ALA A 577 24.87 2.92 -20.13
N MET A 578 24.94 3.43 -21.37
CA MET A 578 25.21 2.63 -22.56
C MET A 578 26.53 1.88 -22.47
N ASN A 579 27.62 2.55 -22.07
CA ASN A 579 28.93 1.91 -21.89
C ASN A 579 28.86 0.72 -20.91
N PHE A 580 28.13 0.86 -19.80
CA PHE A 580 27.97 -0.23 -18.83
C PHE A 580 27.07 -1.37 -19.34
N TYR A 581 26.03 -1.07 -20.14
CA TYR A 581 25.24 -2.12 -20.78
C TYR A 581 26.02 -2.87 -21.85
N GLU A 582 26.90 -2.21 -22.59
CA GLU A 582 27.83 -2.85 -23.52
C GLU A 582 28.82 -3.76 -22.79
N LEU A 583 29.42 -3.30 -21.68
CA LEU A 583 30.27 -4.14 -20.83
C LEU A 583 29.51 -5.35 -20.25
N ASN A 584 28.23 -5.17 -19.88
CA ASN A 584 27.42 -6.30 -19.41
C ASN A 584 27.35 -7.39 -20.49
N ILE A 585 27.01 -7.00 -21.72
CA ILE A 585 26.91 -7.91 -22.87
C ILE A 585 28.28 -8.50 -23.23
N GLU A 586 29.37 -7.73 -23.14
CA GLU A 586 30.73 -8.23 -23.35
C GLU A 586 31.12 -9.31 -22.33
N TYR A 587 30.74 -9.14 -21.06
CA TYR A 587 31.00 -10.11 -20.02
C TYR A 587 30.06 -11.33 -20.07
N ASN A 588 28.85 -11.17 -20.60
CA ASN A 588 27.90 -12.26 -20.79
C ASN A 588 26.97 -11.99 -21.98
N GLU A 589 27.32 -12.57 -23.14
CA GLU A 589 26.56 -12.42 -24.38
C GLU A 589 25.18 -13.09 -24.35
N THR A 590 24.89 -13.89 -23.32
CA THR A 590 23.62 -14.62 -23.14
C THR A 590 22.69 -13.98 -22.11
N ASP A 591 23.07 -12.83 -21.52
CA ASP A 591 22.22 -12.11 -20.57
C ASP A 591 21.07 -11.40 -21.30
N ALA A 592 19.89 -12.03 -21.33
CA ALA A 592 18.69 -11.46 -21.92
C ALA A 592 18.30 -10.10 -21.32
N ASP A 593 18.53 -9.89 -20.01
CA ASP A 593 18.15 -8.65 -19.33
C ASP A 593 19.05 -7.49 -19.79
N ALA A 594 20.32 -7.77 -20.11
CA ALA A 594 21.25 -6.77 -20.63
C ALA A 594 20.78 -6.18 -21.97
N TYR A 595 20.35 -7.04 -22.90
CA TYR A 595 19.77 -6.61 -24.18
C TYR A 595 18.44 -5.87 -23.96
N GLU A 596 17.57 -6.33 -23.04
CA GLU A 596 16.34 -5.58 -22.72
C GLU A 596 16.65 -4.16 -22.22
N GLN A 597 17.58 -4.00 -21.27
CA GLN A 597 17.91 -2.68 -20.72
C GLN A 597 18.52 -1.76 -21.78
N ARG A 598 19.42 -2.27 -22.63
CA ARG A 598 19.99 -1.48 -23.73
C ARG A 598 18.94 -1.12 -24.79
N GLY A 599 18.06 -2.06 -25.14
CA GLY A 599 16.93 -1.83 -26.04
C GLY A 599 15.97 -0.76 -25.51
N ASN A 600 15.65 -0.78 -24.21
CA ASN A 600 14.85 0.26 -23.55
C ASN A 600 15.50 1.64 -23.65
N LEU A 601 16.82 1.71 -23.46
CA LEU A 601 17.58 2.94 -23.58
C LEU A 601 17.59 3.47 -25.02
N TYR A 602 17.80 2.60 -26.00
CA TYR A 602 17.70 2.95 -27.42
C TYR A 602 16.32 3.47 -27.79
N TYR A 603 15.26 2.79 -27.35
CA TYR A 603 13.88 3.18 -27.63
C TYR A 603 13.57 4.56 -27.08
N ARG A 604 13.96 4.83 -25.81
CA ARG A 604 13.77 6.14 -25.18
C ARG A 604 14.52 7.26 -25.92
N ASN A 605 15.69 6.95 -26.48
CA ASN A 605 16.50 7.90 -27.23
C ASN A 605 16.15 7.97 -28.73
N GLY A 606 15.05 7.33 -29.16
CA GLY A 606 14.53 7.41 -30.52
C GLY A 606 15.22 6.48 -31.54
N TYR A 607 16.08 5.56 -31.08
CA TYR A 607 16.76 4.60 -31.94
C TYR A 607 15.96 3.30 -32.09
N SER A 608 14.78 3.38 -32.71
CA SER A 608 13.82 2.26 -32.84
C SER A 608 14.43 1.00 -33.46
N ASP A 609 15.20 1.11 -34.54
CA ASP A 609 15.84 -0.04 -35.21
C ASP A 609 16.78 -0.82 -34.28
N LYS A 610 17.58 -0.09 -33.49
CA LYS A 610 18.52 -0.69 -32.54
C LYS A 610 17.77 -1.32 -31.38
N ALA A 611 16.73 -0.65 -30.87
CA ALA A 611 15.87 -1.18 -29.83
C ALA A 611 15.18 -2.47 -30.26
N LEU A 612 14.66 -2.51 -31.48
CA LEU A 612 14.02 -3.69 -32.08
C LEU A 612 14.98 -4.87 -32.14
N ASN A 613 16.21 -4.66 -32.62
CA ASN A 613 17.21 -5.72 -32.68
C ASN A 613 17.57 -6.28 -31.29
N ASP A 614 17.73 -5.41 -30.30
CA ASP A 614 18.01 -5.79 -28.92
C ASP A 614 16.82 -6.53 -28.28
N TYR A 615 15.59 -6.08 -28.51
CA TYR A 615 14.38 -6.77 -28.03
C TYR A 615 14.20 -8.14 -28.67
N ILE A 616 14.48 -8.29 -29.96
CA ILE A 616 14.46 -9.59 -30.65
C ILE A 616 15.52 -10.52 -30.05
N THR A 617 16.71 -10.00 -29.77
CA THR A 617 17.80 -10.78 -29.16
C THR A 617 17.45 -11.21 -27.74
N ALA A 618 16.96 -10.29 -26.91
CA ALA A 618 16.48 -10.58 -25.56
C ALA A 618 15.35 -11.63 -25.57
N LEU A 619 14.41 -11.53 -26.53
CA LEU A 619 13.31 -12.49 -26.67
C LEU A 619 13.79 -13.87 -27.16
N LYS A 620 14.83 -13.94 -28.00
CA LYS A 620 15.45 -15.22 -28.40
C LYS A 620 16.10 -15.91 -27.19
N LEU A 621 16.77 -15.14 -26.35
CA LEU A 621 17.41 -15.64 -25.12
C LEU A 621 16.39 -15.99 -24.03
N ASN A 622 15.26 -15.28 -23.98
CA ASN A 622 14.15 -15.54 -23.05
C ASN A 622 12.77 -15.46 -23.75
N PRO A 623 12.29 -16.55 -24.37
CA PRO A 623 11.06 -16.56 -25.17
C PRO A 623 9.76 -16.30 -24.40
N GLY A 624 9.80 -16.40 -23.07
CA GLY A 624 8.66 -16.22 -22.17
C GLY A 624 8.33 -14.76 -21.85
N ASN A 625 9.16 -13.81 -22.25
CA ASN A 625 8.96 -12.39 -21.93
C ASN A 625 7.89 -11.75 -22.84
N SER A 626 6.63 -11.74 -22.39
CA SER A 626 5.49 -11.17 -23.13
C SER A 626 5.63 -9.67 -23.38
N LYS A 627 6.26 -8.94 -22.46
CA LYS A 627 6.51 -7.49 -22.55
C LYS A 627 7.37 -7.14 -23.76
N LEU A 628 8.41 -7.92 -24.04
CA LEU A 628 9.25 -7.73 -25.23
C LEU A 628 8.47 -7.89 -26.53
N LYS A 629 7.53 -8.84 -26.60
CA LYS A 629 6.66 -9.04 -27.78
C LYS A 629 5.80 -7.81 -28.04
N GLU A 630 5.30 -7.18 -26.98
CA GLU A 630 4.51 -5.96 -27.08
C GLU A 630 5.35 -4.78 -27.58
N TYR A 631 6.54 -4.57 -27.03
CA TYR A 631 7.44 -3.51 -27.51
C TYR A 631 7.82 -3.66 -28.96
N ILE A 632 8.14 -4.89 -29.40
CA ILE A 632 8.40 -5.21 -30.81
C ILE A 632 7.21 -4.80 -31.67
N LYS A 633 5.99 -5.21 -31.30
CA LYS A 633 4.76 -4.86 -32.02
C LYS A 633 4.52 -3.36 -32.07
N ILE A 634 4.76 -2.63 -30.97
CA ILE A 634 4.60 -1.17 -30.92
C ILE A 634 5.57 -0.47 -31.88
N ILE A 635 6.83 -0.93 -31.96
CA ILE A 635 7.81 -0.37 -32.89
C ILE A 635 7.40 -0.65 -34.34
N GLU A 636 7.11 -1.92 -34.67
CA GLU A 636 6.74 -2.34 -36.02
C GLU A 636 5.44 -1.70 -36.54
N THR A 637 4.54 -1.30 -35.65
CA THR A 637 3.28 -0.63 -36.01
C THR A 637 3.41 0.88 -36.16
N LYS A 638 4.42 1.50 -35.54
CA LYS A 638 4.72 2.94 -35.72
C LYS A 638 5.52 3.22 -37.00
N GLU A 639 6.21 2.22 -37.54
CA GLU A 639 7.01 2.33 -38.76
C GLU A 639 6.22 2.00 -40.05
N LYS A 640 4.95 1.59 -39.93
CA LYS A 640 4.00 1.43 -41.03
C LYS A 640 3.02 2.60 -41.07
#